data_AF-A0A7V5YSJ0-F1
#
_entry.id   AF-A0A7V5YSJ0-F1
#
_cell.length_a   1.000
_cell.length_b   1.000
_cell.length_c   1.000
_cell.angle_alpha   90.00
_cell.angle_beta   90.00
_cell.angle_gamma   90.00
#
_symmetry.space_group_name_H-M   'P 1'
#
loop_
_entity.id
_entity.type
_entity.pdbx_description
1 polymer ?
#
loop_
_entity_poly.entity_id
_entity_poly.type
_entity_poly.pdbx_seq_one_letter_code
_entity_poly.pdbx_strand_id
1 'polypeptide(L)'
;MRALTMFCCLVVAGLAQVPDREPRATEWGYHPADGAVVSTNPPSLCWVHEPGADSYEVQWARSADFVEPITVSGIPWSVYTHHEVFEPGRYWWRYRIRRSDGTISPWSRARSFVVPPEAVPFPQPTIEQLRHRIPRDHPRLFVTAAQLPRLRAWANQGGKEAFQKILREAERLLNSEPTPEPTVRASASDPATRQYWWSNRVQTLRALQEAEILAFAWLMTGDPRYGQAARRFTLRLAAWDPDGPTSFQINCEAAKPMLHRLARAYDWAWDVFTEEERAQIRAALLRRALDAWASGEVRYGVGHLNEPFNSHGNRTWHKLAENAIATFGETPESEQFLRYALAKFFAAYPVWSDEDGGWHEGLAYLASYMSKATWWLDVARVALDIDGFKKPFFSRIGDYPLYSAPPGSPDMGFGDLAHGQPSASWSFLYYYARQVQNPYWVWWLEAWKIPEETGEPVLDFLRSALPRVQPRAPAELPASKVFWGTGVAILNTNLLDGRRNVQVRFKSSPMGTWSHGLDPQNSFTLNAYGERLLVNCVYRDLYGSPFHRGWVWSTRAHNAVLVNGQGQKPRARDARGRIVHASLQDGFDYVAGDATEAYEGRLKRALRHVLFVKPDVVVLVDEVEASEPSTFQWMLHGMRRFQLDGARLRLSMEAERASLLVDYISPVDLSLKQWTGYDPEPDYAYLQAVNSRPIPPQWHVEASSQRALRQLCTLTVIRVSERLRADLARPTVQWKEDGFDLEVASPGGRVVFLHFRPASGEALVVVRKAEKEWRVSGS
;
A
#
# COMPACT_ATOMS: atom_id res chain seq x y z
N MET A 1 66.46 -19.85 29.03
CA MET A 1 65.16 -20.46 29.40
C MET A 1 64.17 -20.19 28.28
N ARG A 2 63.81 -21.23 27.53
CA ARG A 2 62.75 -21.20 26.51
C ARG A 2 61.41 -21.34 27.22
N ALA A 3 60.48 -20.42 26.99
CA ALA A 3 59.07 -20.61 27.31
C ALA A 3 58.29 -20.65 25.99
N LEU A 4 57.88 -21.87 25.62
CA LEU A 4 56.92 -22.15 24.57
C LEU A 4 55.54 -21.66 25.05
N THR A 5 54.92 -20.74 24.34
CA THR A 5 53.48 -20.47 24.50
C THR A 5 52.75 -21.18 23.38
N MET A 6 52.19 -22.33 23.72
CA MET A 6 51.37 -23.18 22.85
C MET A 6 50.03 -22.48 22.60
N PHE A 7 49.82 -22.01 21.37
CA PHE A 7 48.54 -21.46 20.94
C PHE A 7 47.59 -22.65 20.69
N CYS A 8 46.69 -22.91 21.64
CA CYS A 8 45.58 -23.84 21.43
C CYS A 8 44.62 -23.23 20.40
N CYS A 9 44.70 -23.70 19.15
CA CYS A 9 43.62 -23.57 18.18
C CYS A 9 42.43 -24.41 18.66
N LEU A 10 41.54 -23.78 19.43
CA LEU A 10 40.18 -24.28 19.60
C LEU A 10 39.50 -24.21 18.22
N VAL A 11 39.47 -25.34 17.53
CA VAL A 11 38.53 -25.57 16.42
C VAL A 11 37.14 -25.51 17.05
N VAL A 12 36.50 -24.35 17.00
CA VAL A 12 35.07 -24.25 17.25
C VAL A 12 34.42 -24.97 16.08
N ALA A 13 34.04 -26.24 16.31
CA ALA A 13 33.11 -26.93 15.41
C ALA A 13 31.87 -26.03 15.31
N GLY A 14 31.68 -25.42 14.13
CA GLY A 14 30.56 -24.52 13.90
C GLY A 14 29.27 -25.29 14.14
N LEU A 15 28.56 -24.95 15.22
CA LEU A 15 27.21 -25.47 15.44
C LEU A 15 26.39 -25.20 14.18
N ALA A 16 25.79 -26.24 13.62
CA ALA A 16 24.90 -26.11 12.47
C ALA A 16 23.85 -25.04 12.80
N GLN A 17 23.69 -24.06 11.92
CA GLN A 17 22.74 -22.98 12.12
C GLN A 17 21.34 -23.54 12.28
N VAL A 18 20.72 -23.18 13.38
CA VAL A 18 19.38 -23.65 13.70
C VAL A 18 18.39 -22.73 12.97
N PRO A 19 17.46 -23.28 12.16
CA PRO A 19 16.37 -22.51 11.60
C PRO A 19 15.42 -21.99 12.71
N ASP A 20 14.37 -21.24 12.35
CA ASP A 20 13.32 -20.78 13.25
C ASP A 20 13.65 -19.66 14.24
N ARG A 21 14.65 -18.80 13.97
CA ARG A 21 14.77 -17.57 14.76
C ARG A 21 13.53 -16.69 14.59
N GLU A 22 13.24 -15.88 15.60
CA GLU A 22 12.18 -14.87 15.49
C GLU A 22 12.52 -13.87 14.38
N PRO A 23 11.56 -13.53 13.50
CA PRO A 23 11.78 -12.58 12.43
C PRO A 23 11.99 -11.18 13.02
N ARG A 24 12.93 -10.43 12.46
CA ARG A 24 13.08 -9.01 12.76
C ARG A 24 11.87 -8.24 12.23
N ALA A 25 11.62 -7.07 12.79
CA ALA A 25 10.54 -6.18 12.34
C ALA A 25 10.64 -5.79 10.85
N THR A 26 11.78 -5.93 10.18
CA THR A 26 11.89 -5.65 8.73
C THR A 26 11.67 -6.88 7.86
N GLU A 27 11.55 -8.07 8.44
CA GLU A 27 11.58 -9.34 7.70
C GLU A 27 10.18 -9.88 7.42
N TRP A 28 10.00 -10.55 6.28
CA TRP A 28 8.71 -11.08 5.86
C TRP A 28 8.16 -12.09 6.87
N GLY A 29 9.04 -12.95 7.39
CA GLY A 29 8.72 -13.94 8.40
C GLY A 29 8.19 -15.24 7.82
N TYR A 30 7.46 -15.98 8.63
CA TYR A 30 6.95 -17.30 8.28
C TYR A 30 5.54 -17.21 7.71
N HIS A 31 5.38 -17.59 6.43
CA HIS A 31 4.09 -17.62 5.75
C HIS A 31 3.88 -18.95 5.03
N PRO A 32 2.65 -19.52 5.03
CA PRO A 32 1.52 -19.12 5.87
C PRO A 32 1.87 -19.19 7.36
N ALA A 33 1.22 -18.35 8.18
CA ALA A 33 1.32 -18.47 9.62
C ALA A 33 0.84 -19.87 10.06
N ASP A 34 1.36 -20.36 11.19
CA ASP A 34 0.97 -21.69 11.67
C ASP A 34 -0.54 -21.74 11.95
N GLY A 35 -1.23 -22.72 11.37
CA GLY A 35 -2.67 -22.89 11.44
C GLY A 35 -3.49 -22.01 10.49
N ALA A 36 -2.85 -21.21 9.63
CA ALA A 36 -3.55 -20.31 8.72
C ALA A 36 -4.43 -21.06 7.70
N VAL A 37 -5.58 -20.46 7.37
CA VAL A 37 -6.39 -20.83 6.20
C VAL A 37 -5.91 -19.96 5.04
N VAL A 38 -5.51 -20.58 3.93
CA VAL A 38 -4.92 -19.85 2.80
C VAL A 38 -5.97 -19.53 1.74
N SER A 39 -5.86 -18.35 1.12
CA SER A 39 -6.76 -17.91 0.05
C SER A 39 -6.36 -18.34 -1.35
N THR A 40 -5.09 -18.73 -1.55
CA THR A 40 -4.53 -19.17 -2.83
C THR A 40 -3.94 -20.57 -2.72
N ASN A 41 -4.02 -21.32 -3.81
CA ASN A 41 -3.59 -22.72 -3.88
C ASN A 41 -2.65 -22.96 -5.08
N PRO A 42 -1.40 -23.38 -4.86
CA PRO A 42 -0.74 -23.56 -3.57
C PRO A 42 -0.41 -22.21 -2.89
N PRO A 43 -0.26 -22.17 -1.56
CA PRO A 43 0.29 -21.00 -0.89
C PRO A 43 1.80 -20.89 -1.14
N SER A 44 2.31 -19.67 -1.03
CA SER A 44 3.74 -19.40 -0.98
C SER A 44 4.28 -19.71 0.42
N LEU A 45 5.25 -20.61 0.50
CA LEU A 45 5.99 -20.94 1.71
C LEU A 45 7.15 -19.96 1.86
N CYS A 46 7.15 -19.17 2.93
CA CYS A 46 8.17 -18.15 3.21
C CYS A 46 8.77 -18.40 4.58
N TRP A 47 10.07 -18.18 4.71
CA TRP A 47 10.79 -18.27 5.98
C TRP A 47 11.82 -17.16 6.11
N VAL A 48 12.45 -17.10 7.27
CA VAL A 48 13.47 -16.11 7.59
C VAL A 48 14.80 -16.52 6.97
N HIS A 49 15.42 -15.61 6.21
CA HIS A 49 16.77 -15.80 5.70
C HIS A 49 17.80 -15.77 6.83
N GLU A 50 18.74 -16.71 6.75
CA GLU A 50 19.78 -16.93 7.73
C GLU A 50 21.15 -16.54 7.16
N PRO A 51 21.97 -15.73 7.87
CA PRO A 51 23.30 -15.37 7.39
C PRO A 51 24.16 -16.61 7.07
N GLY A 52 24.74 -16.65 5.87
CA GLY A 52 25.53 -17.78 5.38
C GLY A 52 24.74 -18.91 4.72
N ALA A 53 23.40 -18.80 4.65
CA ALA A 53 22.59 -19.71 3.84
C ALA A 53 22.85 -19.49 2.35
N ASP A 54 23.21 -20.58 1.66
CA ASP A 54 23.44 -20.60 0.21
C ASP A 54 22.19 -21.07 -0.55
N SER A 55 21.54 -22.12 -0.04
CA SER A 55 20.28 -22.63 -0.57
C SER A 55 19.45 -23.32 0.51
N TYR A 56 18.24 -23.71 0.15
CA TYR A 56 17.27 -24.33 1.05
C TYR A 56 16.69 -25.60 0.45
N GLU A 57 16.22 -26.45 1.34
CA GLU A 57 15.31 -27.55 1.03
C GLU A 57 14.01 -27.34 1.79
N VAL A 58 12.88 -27.57 1.14
CA VAL A 58 11.54 -27.42 1.70
C VAL A 58 10.79 -28.73 1.56
N GLN A 59 10.06 -29.10 2.61
CA GLN A 59 9.17 -30.26 2.64
C GLN A 59 7.74 -29.84 2.96
N TRP A 60 6.78 -30.51 2.35
CA TRP A 60 5.40 -30.50 2.81
C TRP A 60 4.73 -31.87 2.69
N ALA A 61 3.76 -32.13 3.56
CA ALA A 61 3.04 -33.40 3.65
C ALA A 61 1.62 -33.21 4.22
N ARG A 62 0.78 -34.24 4.10
CA ARG A 62 -0.55 -34.33 4.75
C ARG A 62 -0.50 -34.87 6.19
N SER A 63 0.70 -35.10 6.73
CA SER A 63 0.92 -35.58 8.09
C SER A 63 1.99 -34.75 8.78
N ALA A 64 1.80 -34.48 10.07
CA ALA A 64 2.75 -33.74 10.92
C ALA A 64 4.10 -34.45 11.06
N ASP A 65 4.12 -35.78 10.91
CA ASP A 65 5.33 -36.60 10.98
C ASP A 65 6.07 -36.69 9.63
N PHE A 66 5.57 -36.00 8.60
CA PHE A 66 6.14 -35.97 7.25
C PHE A 66 6.31 -37.38 6.66
N VAL A 67 5.28 -38.22 6.80
CA VAL A 67 5.15 -39.48 6.04
C VAL A 67 4.94 -39.13 4.57
N GLU A 68 5.77 -39.72 3.69
CA GLU A 68 5.77 -39.47 2.24
C GLU A 68 5.76 -37.98 1.86
N PRO A 69 6.74 -37.19 2.33
CA PRO A 69 6.76 -35.75 2.09
C PRO A 69 7.23 -35.45 0.68
N ILE A 70 6.62 -34.45 0.05
CA ILE A 70 7.19 -33.87 -1.17
C ILE A 70 8.35 -32.98 -0.73
N THR A 71 9.52 -33.19 -1.34
CA THR A 71 10.76 -32.45 -1.02
C THR A 71 11.26 -31.71 -2.25
N VAL A 72 11.60 -30.44 -2.08
CA VAL A 72 12.21 -29.60 -3.12
C VAL A 72 13.52 -29.05 -2.60
N SER A 73 14.59 -29.24 -3.37
CA SER A 73 15.96 -28.83 -3.02
C SER A 73 16.50 -27.76 -3.96
N GLY A 74 17.59 -27.10 -3.58
CA GLY A 74 18.27 -26.11 -4.42
C GLY A 74 17.48 -24.80 -4.58
N ILE A 75 16.66 -24.46 -3.58
CA ILE A 75 15.91 -23.21 -3.56
C ILE A 75 16.88 -22.09 -3.14
N PRO A 76 17.12 -21.05 -3.95
CA PRO A 76 18.14 -20.04 -3.67
C PRO A 76 17.68 -18.94 -2.70
N TRP A 77 16.38 -18.84 -2.44
CA TRP A 77 15.79 -17.76 -1.64
C TRP A 77 14.92 -18.31 -0.54
N SER A 78 14.58 -17.44 0.42
CA SER A 78 13.77 -17.79 1.58
C SER A 78 12.26 -17.87 1.28
N VAL A 79 11.90 -18.17 0.03
CA VAL A 79 10.52 -18.30 -0.45
C VAL A 79 10.41 -19.40 -1.49
N TYR A 80 9.26 -20.09 -1.50
CA TYR A 80 8.94 -21.12 -2.48
C TYR A 80 7.42 -21.20 -2.71
N THR A 81 7.01 -21.19 -3.98
CA THR A 81 5.62 -21.44 -4.38
C THR A 81 5.63 -22.66 -5.30
N HIS A 82 4.78 -23.64 -5.00
CA HIS A 82 4.72 -24.85 -5.80
C HIS A 82 4.04 -24.61 -7.17
N HIS A 83 4.37 -25.46 -8.14
CA HIS A 83 3.90 -25.35 -9.52
C HIS A 83 2.64 -26.17 -9.81
N GLU A 84 2.16 -26.91 -8.81
CA GLU A 84 0.93 -27.71 -8.87
C GLU A 84 -0.02 -27.29 -7.75
N VAL A 85 -1.31 -27.48 -8.01
CA VAL A 85 -2.39 -27.21 -7.06
C VAL A 85 -2.46 -28.34 -6.03
N PHE A 86 -2.68 -28.00 -4.77
CA PHE A 86 -2.89 -28.98 -3.70
C PHE A 86 -4.35 -29.41 -3.63
N GLU A 87 -4.60 -30.69 -3.38
CA GLU A 87 -5.93 -31.16 -3.00
C GLU A 87 -6.39 -30.49 -1.69
N PRO A 88 -7.66 -30.10 -1.53
CA PRO A 88 -8.15 -29.47 -0.30
C PRO A 88 -7.83 -30.29 0.95
N GLY A 89 -7.51 -29.59 2.05
CA GLY A 89 -7.18 -30.22 3.33
C GLY A 89 -6.06 -29.53 4.09
N ARG A 90 -5.62 -30.18 5.17
CA ARG A 90 -4.53 -29.70 6.02
C ARG A 90 -3.18 -30.22 5.55
N TYR A 91 -2.20 -29.34 5.54
CA TYR A 91 -0.81 -29.64 5.21
C TYR A 91 0.13 -29.15 6.30
N TRP A 92 1.28 -29.82 6.41
CA TRP A 92 2.40 -29.43 7.24
C TRP A 92 3.61 -29.16 6.35
N TRP A 93 4.39 -28.14 6.68
CA TRP A 93 5.60 -27.79 5.97
C TRP A 93 6.76 -27.47 6.91
N ARG A 94 7.99 -27.69 6.43
CA ARG A 94 9.24 -27.37 7.13
C ARG A 94 10.34 -27.09 6.10
N TYR A 95 11.41 -26.42 6.53
CA TYR A 95 12.55 -26.11 5.67
C TYR A 95 13.87 -26.42 6.39
N ARG A 96 14.96 -26.55 5.64
CA ARG A 96 16.31 -26.60 6.18
C ARG A 96 17.29 -25.85 5.29
N ILE A 97 18.42 -25.50 5.87
CA ILE A 97 19.42 -24.60 5.30
C ILE A 97 20.60 -25.43 4.82
N ARG A 98 21.06 -25.14 3.61
CA ARG A 98 22.35 -25.59 3.08
C ARG A 98 23.28 -24.39 3.01
N ARG A 99 24.47 -24.52 3.59
CA ARG A 99 25.53 -23.51 3.56
C ARG A 99 26.49 -23.74 2.41
N SER A 100 27.26 -22.70 2.09
CA SER A 100 28.28 -22.75 1.04
C SER A 100 29.43 -23.72 1.34
N ASP A 101 29.68 -24.02 2.63
CA ASP A 101 30.64 -25.05 3.07
C ASP A 101 30.09 -26.49 2.98
N GLY A 102 28.86 -26.66 2.50
CA GLY A 102 28.18 -27.95 2.37
C GLY A 102 27.42 -28.41 3.62
N THR A 103 27.53 -27.70 4.75
CA THR A 103 26.82 -28.04 5.99
C THR A 103 25.31 -27.90 5.81
N ILE A 104 24.56 -28.88 6.33
CA ILE A 104 23.10 -28.92 6.29
C ILE A 104 22.56 -28.77 7.72
N SER A 105 21.61 -27.86 7.93
CA SER A 105 20.94 -27.71 9.23
C SER A 105 19.98 -28.86 9.53
N PRO A 106 19.58 -29.04 10.80
CA PRO A 106 18.34 -29.73 11.12
C PRO A 106 17.14 -29.09 10.39
N TRP A 107 16.04 -29.83 10.30
CA TRP A 107 14.77 -29.27 9.85
C TRP A 107 14.24 -28.23 10.83
N SER A 108 13.52 -27.25 10.30
CA SER A 108 12.71 -26.33 11.08
C SER A 108 11.58 -27.05 11.80
N ARG A 109 10.97 -26.39 12.78
CA ARG A 109 9.65 -26.75 13.32
C ARG A 109 8.65 -26.87 12.17
N ALA A 110 7.78 -27.87 12.31
CA ALA A 110 6.66 -28.05 11.41
C ALA A 110 5.65 -26.91 11.63
N ARG A 111 5.16 -26.33 10.53
CA ARG A 111 4.05 -25.36 10.53
C ARG A 111 2.93 -25.93 9.69
N SER A 112 1.70 -25.66 10.06
CA SER A 112 0.51 -26.15 9.37
C SER A 112 -0.24 -25.03 8.64
N PHE A 113 -0.97 -25.40 7.60
CA PHE A 113 -1.96 -24.55 6.96
C PHE A 113 -3.13 -25.40 6.43
N VAL A 114 -4.25 -24.75 6.17
CA VAL A 114 -5.45 -25.36 5.57
C VAL A 114 -5.67 -24.76 4.20
N VAL A 115 -5.75 -25.63 3.18
CA VAL A 115 -6.21 -25.29 1.83
C VAL A 115 -7.71 -25.59 1.78
N PRO A 116 -8.58 -24.57 1.82
CA PRO A 116 -10.01 -24.79 1.70
C PRO A 116 -10.41 -25.08 0.23
N PRO A 117 -11.57 -25.72 -0.02
CA PRO A 117 -12.05 -26.00 -1.39
C PRO A 117 -12.16 -24.76 -2.28
N GLU A 118 -12.45 -23.59 -1.70
CA GLU A 118 -12.62 -22.31 -2.39
C GLU A 118 -11.30 -21.55 -2.64
N ALA A 119 -10.14 -22.06 -2.21
CA ALA A 119 -8.86 -21.40 -2.42
C ALA A 119 -8.56 -21.25 -3.93
N VAL A 120 -8.14 -20.05 -4.33
CA VAL A 120 -7.96 -19.70 -5.75
C VAL A 120 -6.74 -20.44 -6.33
N PRO A 121 -6.91 -21.27 -7.39
CA PRO A 121 -5.79 -21.97 -8.02
C PRO A 121 -4.82 -21.00 -8.71
N PHE A 122 -3.62 -20.86 -8.15
CA PHE A 122 -2.58 -19.93 -8.60
C PHE A 122 -1.15 -20.52 -8.47
N PRO A 123 -0.85 -21.64 -9.16
CA PRO A 123 0.49 -22.23 -9.14
C PRO A 123 1.53 -21.36 -9.84
N GLN A 124 2.75 -21.35 -9.31
CA GLN A 124 3.88 -20.64 -9.91
C GLN A 124 4.56 -21.53 -10.97
N PRO A 125 4.65 -21.10 -12.24
CA PRO A 125 5.28 -21.92 -13.27
C PRO A 125 6.78 -22.13 -13.04
N THR A 126 7.29 -23.29 -13.47
CA THR A 126 8.73 -23.59 -13.47
C THR A 126 9.45 -22.82 -14.60
N ILE A 127 10.76 -22.62 -14.47
CA ILE A 127 11.56 -22.00 -15.56
C ILE A 127 11.46 -22.83 -16.86
N GLU A 128 11.40 -24.15 -16.76
CA GLU A 128 11.22 -25.02 -17.92
C GLU A 128 9.88 -24.75 -18.63
N GLN A 129 8.78 -24.67 -17.87
CA GLN A 129 7.49 -24.28 -18.42
C GLN A 129 7.54 -22.90 -19.09
N LEU A 130 8.27 -21.93 -18.50
CA LEU A 130 8.42 -20.60 -19.08
C LEU A 130 9.24 -20.59 -20.37
N ARG A 131 10.28 -21.44 -20.50
CA ARG A 131 11.02 -21.60 -21.77
C ARG A 131 10.12 -22.06 -22.92
N HIS A 132 9.03 -22.78 -22.62
CA HIS A 132 8.03 -23.17 -23.62
C HIS A 132 6.99 -22.09 -23.87
N ARG A 133 6.66 -21.26 -22.87
CA ARG A 133 5.64 -20.20 -22.99
C ARG A 133 6.17 -18.94 -23.66
N ILE A 134 7.41 -18.55 -23.36
CA ILE A 134 8.02 -17.34 -23.90
C ILE A 134 8.49 -17.61 -25.33
N PRO A 135 7.97 -16.91 -26.35
CA PRO A 135 8.41 -17.09 -27.73
C PRO A 135 9.89 -16.73 -27.92
N ARG A 136 10.57 -17.42 -28.84
CA ARG A 136 11.94 -17.07 -29.24
C ARG A 136 11.98 -15.80 -30.09
N ASP A 137 10.96 -15.58 -30.89
CA ASP A 137 10.85 -14.38 -31.71
C ASP A 137 10.32 -13.19 -30.91
N HIS A 138 10.45 -12.00 -31.48
CA HIS A 138 9.92 -10.74 -30.96
C HIS A 138 8.67 -10.31 -31.74
N PRO A 139 7.74 -9.54 -31.15
CA PRO A 139 7.76 -8.99 -29.79
C PRO A 139 7.27 -9.99 -28.72
N ARG A 140 7.60 -9.69 -27.46
CA ARG A 140 7.23 -10.48 -26.26
C ARG A 140 6.53 -9.64 -25.20
N LEU A 141 6.82 -8.34 -25.12
CA LEU A 141 6.27 -7.45 -24.10
C LEU A 141 4.93 -6.86 -24.57
N PHE A 142 3.88 -7.07 -23.77
CA PHE A 142 2.50 -6.59 -23.97
C PHE A 142 1.75 -7.13 -25.20
N VAL A 143 2.44 -7.54 -26.25
CA VAL A 143 1.88 -8.14 -27.45
C VAL A 143 2.86 -9.18 -27.97
N THR A 144 2.34 -10.32 -28.43
CA THR A 144 3.14 -11.33 -29.14
C THR A 144 2.94 -11.23 -30.65
N ALA A 145 3.86 -11.78 -31.43
CA ALA A 145 3.73 -11.87 -32.89
C ALA A 145 2.39 -12.48 -33.33
N ALA A 146 1.90 -13.50 -32.60
CA ALA A 146 0.61 -14.15 -32.87
C ALA A 146 -0.60 -13.22 -32.63
N GLN A 147 -0.48 -12.22 -31.76
CA GLN A 147 -1.55 -11.27 -31.46
C GLN A 147 -1.56 -10.05 -32.38
N LEU A 148 -0.45 -9.75 -33.07
CA LEU A 148 -0.31 -8.57 -33.93
C LEU A 148 -1.40 -8.45 -35.01
N PRO A 149 -1.79 -9.51 -35.76
CA PRO A 149 -2.84 -9.37 -36.78
C PRO A 149 -4.17 -8.86 -36.20
N ARG A 150 -4.57 -9.38 -35.03
CA ARG A 150 -5.79 -8.95 -34.34
C ARG A 150 -5.66 -7.51 -33.84
N LEU A 151 -4.52 -7.14 -33.29
CA LEU A 151 -4.28 -5.79 -32.79
C LEU A 151 -4.28 -4.76 -33.94
N ARG A 152 -3.70 -5.10 -35.11
CA ARG A 152 -3.75 -4.28 -36.33
C ARG A 152 -5.17 -4.14 -36.87
N ALA A 153 -5.98 -5.19 -36.82
CA ALA A 153 -7.40 -5.09 -37.16
C ALA A 153 -8.14 -4.13 -36.20
N TRP A 154 -7.89 -4.25 -34.88
CA TRP A 154 -8.45 -3.34 -33.87
C TRP A 154 -8.04 -1.88 -34.11
N ALA A 155 -6.78 -1.64 -34.46
CA ALA A 155 -6.24 -0.32 -34.79
C ALA A 155 -6.96 0.37 -35.97
N ASN A 156 -7.59 -0.39 -36.86
CA ASN A 156 -8.37 0.13 -37.99
C ASN A 156 -9.87 0.23 -37.69
N GLN A 157 -10.32 -0.29 -36.55
CA GLN A 157 -11.72 -0.37 -36.13
C GLN A 157 -11.93 0.39 -34.81
N GLY A 158 -12.30 -0.30 -33.72
CA GLY A 158 -12.64 0.32 -32.45
C GLY A 158 -11.48 1.02 -31.74
N GLY A 159 -10.23 0.69 -32.08
CA GLY A 159 -9.02 1.33 -31.56
C GLY A 159 -8.50 2.49 -32.41
N LYS A 160 -9.19 2.87 -33.49
CA LYS A 160 -8.67 3.81 -34.49
C LYS A 160 -8.27 5.15 -33.91
N GLU A 161 -9.08 5.76 -33.06
CA GLU A 161 -8.78 7.07 -32.50
C GLU A 161 -7.53 7.04 -31.60
N ALA A 162 -7.46 6.07 -30.69
CA ALA A 162 -6.32 5.88 -29.80
C ALA A 162 -5.04 5.58 -30.58
N PHE A 163 -5.11 4.75 -31.63
CA PHE A 163 -3.97 4.48 -32.49
C PHE A 163 -3.52 5.71 -33.29
N GLN A 164 -4.46 6.52 -33.79
CA GLN A 164 -4.13 7.76 -34.50
C GLN A 164 -3.46 8.81 -33.59
N LYS A 165 -3.71 8.81 -32.28
CA LYS A 165 -2.94 9.64 -31.32
C LYS A 165 -1.47 9.22 -31.30
N ILE A 166 -1.19 7.92 -31.29
CA ILE A 166 0.17 7.39 -31.34
C ILE A 166 0.84 7.79 -32.66
N LEU A 167 0.17 7.63 -33.81
CA LEU A 167 0.74 8.00 -35.10
C LEU A 167 1.03 9.49 -35.23
N ARG A 168 0.16 10.37 -34.72
CA ARG A 168 0.42 11.82 -34.69
C ARG A 168 1.66 12.15 -33.87
N GLU A 169 1.82 11.51 -32.72
CA GLU A 169 3.01 11.72 -31.88
C GLU A 169 4.27 11.14 -32.53
N ALA A 170 4.18 9.95 -33.15
CA ALA A 170 5.29 9.38 -33.92
C ALA A 170 5.71 10.29 -35.08
N GLU A 171 4.77 10.87 -35.83
CA GLU A 171 5.05 11.81 -36.92
C GLU A 171 5.71 13.11 -36.42
N ARG A 172 5.27 13.62 -35.25
CA ARG A 172 5.92 14.75 -34.58
C ARG A 172 7.37 14.42 -34.22
N LEU A 173 7.62 13.20 -33.73
CA LEU A 173 8.94 12.74 -33.31
C LEU A 173 9.91 12.51 -34.47
N LEU A 174 9.43 12.17 -35.67
CA LEU A 174 10.29 12.06 -36.87
C LEU A 174 11.09 13.34 -37.14
N ASN A 175 10.49 14.49 -36.82
CA ASN A 175 11.05 15.83 -37.04
C ASN A 175 11.62 16.47 -35.76
N SER A 176 11.71 15.71 -34.66
CA SER A 176 12.19 16.21 -33.37
C SER A 176 13.58 15.68 -33.04
N GLU A 177 14.38 16.49 -32.34
CA GLU A 177 15.57 15.99 -31.66
C GLU A 177 15.16 15.12 -30.45
N PRO A 178 15.80 13.96 -30.22
CA PRO A 178 15.59 13.16 -29.03
C PRO A 178 15.84 13.97 -27.76
N THR A 179 15.00 13.77 -26.74
CA THR A 179 15.25 14.34 -25.41
C THR A 179 16.67 13.93 -24.94
N PRO A 180 17.53 14.89 -24.54
CA PRO A 180 18.91 14.59 -24.15
C PRO A 180 18.97 13.90 -22.79
N GLU A 181 20.12 13.29 -22.49
CA GLU A 181 20.41 12.78 -21.14
C GLU A 181 20.39 13.95 -20.13
N PRO A 182 19.87 13.75 -18.90
CA PRO A 182 20.03 14.73 -17.83
C PRO A 182 21.52 15.04 -17.61
N THR A 183 21.86 16.28 -17.25
CA THR A 183 23.26 16.73 -17.13
C THR A 183 23.78 16.78 -15.70
N VAL A 184 22.87 16.83 -14.70
CA VAL A 184 23.24 16.98 -13.29
C VAL A 184 23.12 15.65 -12.56
N ARG A 185 24.21 15.19 -11.93
CA ARG A 185 24.18 14.05 -11.00
C ARG A 185 23.50 14.49 -9.71
N ALA A 186 22.26 14.06 -9.51
CA ALA A 186 21.39 14.59 -8.46
C ALA A 186 20.93 13.52 -7.46
N SER A 187 21.08 13.79 -6.16
CA SER A 187 20.61 12.93 -5.08
C SER A 187 19.55 13.64 -4.23
N ALA A 188 18.51 12.91 -3.81
CA ALA A 188 17.51 13.41 -2.87
C ALA A 188 18.10 13.77 -1.49
N SER A 189 19.24 13.18 -1.12
CA SER A 189 19.91 13.41 0.16
C SER A 189 20.90 14.56 0.14
N ASP A 190 21.22 15.12 -1.03
CA ASP A 190 22.19 16.20 -1.19
C ASP A 190 21.45 17.53 -1.39
N PRO A 191 21.50 18.46 -0.41
CA PRO A 191 20.83 19.75 -0.51
C PRO A 191 21.22 20.59 -1.73
N ALA A 192 22.44 20.41 -2.28
CA ALA A 192 22.92 21.18 -3.43
C ALA A 192 22.28 20.72 -4.75
N THR A 193 21.86 19.46 -4.84
CA THR A 193 21.36 18.85 -6.08
C THR A 193 19.94 18.29 -5.98
N ARG A 194 19.34 18.20 -4.78
CA ARG A 194 18.03 17.56 -4.53
C ARG A 194 16.89 18.10 -5.38
N GLN A 195 16.94 19.36 -5.80
CA GLN A 195 15.95 19.97 -6.70
C GLN A 195 15.93 19.30 -8.10
N TYR A 196 17.04 18.73 -8.55
CA TYR A 196 17.14 18.06 -9.85
C TYR A 196 16.80 16.56 -9.80
N TRP A 197 16.72 15.97 -8.61
CA TRP A 197 16.53 14.53 -8.45
C TRP A 197 15.26 14.02 -9.14
N TRP A 198 14.14 14.73 -8.99
CA TRP A 198 12.87 14.35 -9.63
C TRP A 198 12.81 14.78 -11.10
N SER A 199 13.35 15.94 -11.47
CA SER A 199 13.34 16.39 -12.86
C SER A 199 14.16 15.47 -13.77
N ASN A 200 15.28 14.91 -13.28
CA ASN A 200 16.05 13.90 -14.00
C ASN A 200 15.17 12.69 -14.36
N ARG A 201 14.38 12.19 -13.40
CA ARG A 201 13.43 11.10 -13.66
C ARG A 201 12.43 11.48 -14.76
N VAL A 202 11.84 12.66 -14.67
CA VAL A 202 10.83 13.12 -15.65
C VAL A 202 11.43 13.22 -17.05
N GLN A 203 12.64 13.77 -17.17
CA GLN A 203 13.38 13.85 -18.43
C GLN A 203 13.72 12.47 -18.99
N THR A 204 14.21 11.54 -18.17
CA THR A 204 14.50 10.16 -18.59
C THR A 204 13.24 9.43 -19.05
N LEU A 205 12.12 9.57 -18.33
CA LEU A 205 10.84 8.98 -18.73
C LEU A 205 10.39 9.48 -20.10
N ARG A 206 10.48 10.79 -20.33
CA ARG A 206 10.15 11.40 -21.62
C ARG A 206 10.99 10.82 -22.75
N ALA A 207 12.32 10.80 -22.61
CA ALA A 207 13.22 10.28 -23.65
C ALA A 207 12.92 8.81 -24.02
N LEU A 208 12.63 7.99 -23.01
CA LEU A 208 12.26 6.59 -23.22
C LEU A 208 10.88 6.41 -23.86
N GLN A 209 9.90 7.24 -23.49
CA GLN A 209 8.57 7.24 -24.12
C GLN A 209 8.63 7.63 -25.60
N GLU A 210 9.52 8.56 -25.99
CA GLU A 210 9.74 8.93 -27.39
C GLU A 210 10.18 7.72 -28.23
N ALA A 211 11.16 6.95 -27.74
CA ALA A 211 11.61 5.72 -28.40
C ALA A 211 10.52 4.63 -28.42
N GLU A 212 9.82 4.44 -27.31
CA GLU A 212 8.73 3.47 -27.16
C GLU A 212 7.58 3.73 -28.17
N ILE A 213 7.19 5.00 -28.36
CA ILE A 213 6.16 5.39 -29.33
C ILE A 213 6.59 5.09 -30.78
N LEU A 214 7.82 5.44 -31.14
CA LEU A 214 8.38 5.18 -32.47
C LEU A 214 8.47 3.67 -32.75
N ALA A 215 8.96 2.90 -31.77
CA ALA A 215 9.07 1.45 -31.88
C ALA A 215 7.69 0.79 -32.02
N PHE A 216 6.69 1.25 -31.25
CA PHE A 216 5.33 0.73 -31.38
C PHE A 216 4.67 1.11 -32.71
N ALA A 217 4.90 2.34 -33.20
CA ALA A 217 4.40 2.77 -34.50
C ALA A 217 4.99 1.91 -35.63
N TRP A 218 6.29 1.63 -35.59
CA TRP A 218 6.93 0.65 -36.47
C TRP A 218 6.27 -0.72 -36.38
N LEU A 219 6.16 -1.29 -35.18
CA LEU A 219 5.58 -2.62 -34.96
C LEU A 219 4.17 -2.76 -35.56
N MET A 220 3.36 -1.70 -35.47
CA MET A 220 1.98 -1.71 -35.93
C MET A 220 1.83 -1.45 -37.43
N THR A 221 2.72 -0.65 -38.04
CA THR A 221 2.55 -0.17 -39.43
C THR A 221 3.52 -0.78 -40.44
N GLY A 222 4.72 -1.16 -40.00
CA GLY A 222 5.84 -1.48 -40.89
C GLY A 222 6.38 -0.30 -41.70
N ASP A 223 6.05 0.96 -41.35
CA ASP A 223 6.57 2.14 -42.05
C ASP A 223 8.07 2.33 -41.73
N PRO A 224 8.98 2.22 -42.73
CA PRO A 224 10.42 2.32 -42.50
C PRO A 224 10.88 3.63 -41.85
N ARG A 225 10.12 4.73 -41.99
CA ARG A 225 10.44 6.02 -41.35
C ARG A 225 10.40 5.89 -39.83
N TYR A 226 9.37 5.26 -39.29
CA TYR A 226 9.26 5.01 -37.85
C TYR A 226 10.31 4.01 -37.37
N GLY A 227 10.60 2.95 -38.16
CA GLY A 227 11.63 1.97 -37.84
C GLY A 227 13.03 2.60 -37.72
N GLN A 228 13.42 3.44 -38.68
CA GLN A 228 14.72 4.13 -38.64
C GLN A 228 14.82 5.14 -37.49
N ALA A 229 13.74 5.85 -37.18
CA ALA A 229 13.71 6.75 -36.02
C ALA A 229 13.77 5.97 -34.70
N ALA A 230 13.02 4.87 -34.57
CA ALA A 230 13.08 3.97 -33.41
C ALA A 230 14.50 3.43 -33.20
N ARG A 231 15.17 3.01 -34.28
CA ARG A 231 16.58 2.58 -34.25
C ARG A 231 17.48 3.66 -33.67
N ARG A 232 17.43 4.86 -34.24
CA ARG A 232 18.27 6.01 -33.83
C ARG A 232 18.05 6.39 -32.36
N PHE A 233 16.80 6.50 -31.93
CA PHE A 233 16.47 6.89 -30.55
C PHE A 233 16.89 5.83 -29.55
N THR A 234 16.64 4.55 -29.86
CA THR A 234 16.99 3.43 -28.98
C THR A 234 18.50 3.30 -28.81
N LEU A 235 19.28 3.42 -29.88
CA LEU A 235 20.75 3.39 -29.81
C LEU A 235 21.32 4.58 -29.03
N ARG A 236 20.73 5.77 -29.17
CA ARG A 236 21.13 6.94 -28.38
C ARG A 236 20.89 6.73 -26.88
N LEU A 237 19.75 6.14 -26.51
CA LEU A 237 19.44 5.79 -25.12
C LEU A 237 20.37 4.69 -24.58
N ALA A 238 20.70 3.69 -25.40
CA ALA A 238 21.65 2.64 -25.03
C ALA A 238 23.08 3.19 -24.81
N ALA A 239 23.42 4.33 -25.42
CA ALA A 239 24.70 5.01 -25.25
C ALA A 239 24.77 5.95 -24.02
N TRP A 240 23.68 6.15 -23.28
CA TRP A 240 23.68 6.98 -22.07
C TRP A 240 24.55 6.37 -20.98
N ASP A 241 25.33 7.21 -20.31
CA ASP A 241 26.30 6.80 -19.30
C ASP A 241 25.59 6.13 -18.10
N PRO A 242 25.79 4.81 -17.86
CA PRO A 242 25.20 4.14 -16.72
C PRO A 242 25.71 4.66 -15.37
N ASP A 243 26.87 5.33 -15.32
CA ASP A 243 27.47 5.90 -14.11
C ASP A 243 27.20 7.42 -13.97
N GLY A 244 26.52 7.99 -14.97
CA GLY A 244 26.13 9.39 -15.08
C GLY A 244 24.87 9.77 -14.27
N PRO A 245 24.13 10.82 -14.69
CA PRO A 245 22.92 11.31 -14.00
C PRO A 245 21.77 10.31 -13.90
N THR A 246 21.78 9.27 -14.74
CA THR A 246 20.81 8.17 -14.74
C THR A 246 21.32 6.90 -14.05
N SER A 247 22.36 7.00 -13.21
CA SER A 247 22.88 5.85 -12.47
C SER A 247 21.93 5.38 -11.38
N PHE A 248 21.87 4.07 -11.18
CA PHE A 248 21.02 3.49 -10.14
C PHE A 248 21.47 3.90 -8.73
N GLN A 249 22.80 4.04 -8.54
CA GLN A 249 23.42 4.38 -7.27
C GLN A 249 23.06 5.80 -6.79
N ILE A 250 23.05 6.78 -7.70
CA ILE A 250 22.81 8.19 -7.35
C ILE A 250 21.31 8.53 -7.45
N ASN A 251 20.67 8.09 -8.54
CA ASN A 251 19.28 8.41 -8.81
C ASN A 251 18.54 7.18 -9.37
N CYS A 252 18.24 6.25 -8.46
CA CYS A 252 17.43 5.07 -8.78
C CYS A 252 16.05 5.42 -9.39
N GLU A 253 15.51 6.62 -9.18
CA GLU A 253 14.24 7.03 -9.78
C GLU A 253 14.38 7.35 -11.28
N ALA A 254 15.52 7.89 -11.71
CA ALA A 254 15.88 8.11 -13.11
C ALA A 254 16.39 6.82 -13.80
N ALA A 255 17.07 5.94 -13.06
CA ALA A 255 17.61 4.68 -13.60
C ALA A 255 16.53 3.62 -13.91
N LYS A 256 15.52 3.47 -13.03
CA LYS A 256 14.45 2.46 -13.17
C LYS A 256 13.74 2.46 -14.55
N PRO A 257 13.35 3.62 -15.12
CA PRO A 257 12.84 3.70 -16.49
C PRO A 257 13.66 2.96 -17.54
N MET A 258 14.99 3.05 -17.47
CA MET A 258 15.91 2.41 -18.42
C MET A 258 15.84 0.88 -18.38
N LEU A 259 15.39 0.27 -17.28
CA LEU A 259 15.28 -1.19 -17.18
C LEU A 259 14.17 -1.75 -18.09
N HIS A 260 13.04 -1.06 -18.18
CA HIS A 260 11.83 -1.61 -18.78
C HIS A 260 11.42 -0.93 -20.08
N ARG A 261 11.55 0.41 -20.19
CA ARG A 261 11.14 1.10 -21.42
C ARG A 261 12.16 0.95 -22.55
N LEU A 262 13.45 0.91 -22.22
CA LEU A 262 14.48 0.56 -23.22
C LEU A 262 14.27 -0.87 -23.71
N ALA A 263 13.88 -1.79 -22.82
CA ALA A 263 13.53 -3.16 -23.17
C ALA A 263 12.30 -3.23 -24.09
N ARG A 264 11.26 -2.40 -23.87
CA ARG A 264 10.10 -2.29 -24.79
C ARG A 264 10.50 -1.78 -26.17
N ALA A 265 11.31 -0.72 -26.24
CA ALA A 265 11.77 -0.19 -27.52
C ALA A 265 12.63 -1.21 -28.29
N TYR A 266 13.50 -1.93 -27.57
CA TYR A 266 14.27 -3.04 -28.13
C TYR A 266 13.36 -4.16 -28.66
N ASP A 267 12.42 -4.63 -27.85
CA ASP A 267 11.51 -5.74 -28.17
C ASP A 267 10.60 -5.43 -29.37
N TRP A 268 10.05 -4.22 -29.43
CA TRP A 268 9.09 -3.84 -30.48
C TRP A 268 9.72 -3.43 -31.80
N ALA A 269 10.98 -2.98 -31.79
CA ALA A 269 11.74 -2.67 -32.99
C ALA A 269 12.85 -3.70 -33.26
N TRP A 270 12.79 -4.89 -32.67
CA TRP A 270 13.90 -5.85 -32.68
C TRP A 270 14.44 -6.17 -34.09
N ASP A 271 13.55 -6.25 -35.07
CA ASP A 271 13.84 -6.55 -36.47
C ASP A 271 14.53 -5.41 -37.24
N VAL A 272 14.55 -4.17 -36.72
CA VAL A 272 15.25 -3.04 -37.36
C VAL A 272 16.75 -3.01 -37.05
N PHE A 273 17.18 -3.66 -35.98
CA PHE A 273 18.55 -3.61 -35.49
C PHE A 273 19.41 -4.70 -36.13
N THR A 274 20.67 -4.38 -36.46
CA THR A 274 21.67 -5.40 -36.79
C THR A 274 22.08 -6.18 -35.54
N GLU A 275 22.77 -7.31 -35.70
CA GLU A 275 23.19 -8.09 -34.54
C GLU A 275 24.18 -7.33 -33.65
N GLU A 276 25.06 -6.50 -34.23
CA GLU A 276 25.99 -5.63 -33.48
C GLU A 276 25.23 -4.62 -32.63
N GLU A 277 24.16 -4.05 -33.18
CA GLU A 277 23.30 -3.08 -32.49
C GLU A 277 22.48 -3.74 -31.40
N ARG A 278 21.95 -4.94 -31.66
CA ARG A 278 21.30 -5.74 -30.63
C ARG A 278 22.27 -6.07 -29.50
N ALA A 279 23.51 -6.46 -29.82
CA ALA A 279 24.54 -6.70 -28.82
C ALA A 279 24.84 -5.45 -27.97
N GLN A 280 24.92 -4.26 -28.59
CA GLN A 280 25.09 -2.99 -27.88
C GLN A 280 23.92 -2.71 -26.92
N ILE A 281 22.68 -2.87 -27.39
CA ILE A 281 21.49 -2.63 -26.57
C ILE A 281 21.39 -3.64 -25.42
N ARG A 282 21.65 -4.93 -25.69
CA ARG A 282 21.69 -5.98 -24.66
C ARG A 282 22.76 -5.71 -23.62
N ALA A 283 23.94 -5.23 -24.01
CA ALA A 283 25.00 -4.86 -23.07
C ALA A 283 24.56 -3.69 -22.15
N ALA A 284 23.89 -2.68 -22.68
CA ALA A 284 23.36 -1.56 -21.90
C ALA A 284 22.25 -2.01 -20.93
N LEU A 285 21.31 -2.84 -21.40
CA LEU A 285 20.24 -3.43 -20.59
C LEU A 285 20.81 -4.29 -19.46
N LEU A 286 21.79 -5.16 -19.77
CA LEU A 286 22.43 -6.03 -18.79
C LEU A 286 23.20 -5.22 -17.74
N ARG A 287 24.02 -4.24 -18.15
CA ARG A 287 24.77 -3.37 -17.23
C ARG A 287 23.83 -2.72 -16.20
N ARG A 288 22.70 -2.17 -16.66
CA ARG A 288 21.70 -1.51 -15.80
C ARG A 288 20.91 -2.51 -14.95
N ALA A 289 20.60 -3.69 -15.49
CA ALA A 289 19.96 -4.77 -14.74
C ALA A 289 20.85 -5.28 -13.60
N LEU A 290 22.16 -5.40 -13.83
CA LEU A 290 23.14 -5.76 -12.80
C LEU A 290 23.25 -4.69 -11.70
N ASP A 291 23.21 -3.40 -12.05
CA ASP A 291 23.14 -2.33 -11.06
C ASP A 291 21.89 -2.45 -10.18
N ALA A 292 20.73 -2.68 -10.80
CA ALA A 292 19.49 -2.87 -10.07
C ALA A 292 19.54 -4.14 -9.19
N TRP A 293 20.11 -5.24 -9.69
CA TRP A 293 20.28 -6.51 -8.99
C TRP A 293 21.16 -6.37 -7.74
N ALA A 294 22.29 -5.69 -7.84
CA ALA A 294 23.22 -5.43 -6.74
C ALA A 294 22.76 -4.28 -5.81
N SER A 295 21.78 -3.48 -6.22
CA SER A 295 21.34 -2.31 -5.45
C SER A 295 20.78 -2.67 -4.07
N GLY A 296 20.72 -1.67 -3.19
CA GLY A 296 20.02 -1.78 -1.90
C GLY A 296 18.51 -2.06 -2.02
N GLU A 297 17.92 -1.96 -3.21
CA GLU A 297 16.51 -2.23 -3.46
C GLU A 297 16.21 -3.71 -3.73
N VAL A 298 17.14 -4.45 -4.37
CA VAL A 298 16.97 -5.87 -4.74
C VAL A 298 17.89 -6.78 -3.92
N ARG A 299 19.13 -6.36 -3.68
CA ARG A 299 20.14 -7.06 -2.86
C ARG A 299 20.29 -8.53 -3.24
N TYR A 300 20.57 -8.78 -4.52
CA TYR A 300 20.73 -10.13 -5.10
C TYR A 300 19.51 -11.03 -4.87
N GLY A 301 18.33 -10.43 -4.79
CA GLY A 301 17.04 -11.09 -4.55
C GLY A 301 16.78 -11.44 -3.09
N VAL A 302 17.75 -12.08 -2.42
CA VAL A 302 17.66 -12.52 -1.01
C VAL A 302 17.20 -11.38 -0.12
N GLY A 303 17.86 -10.22 -0.21
CA GLY A 303 17.59 -9.13 0.71
C GLY A 303 16.18 -8.55 0.55
N HIS A 304 15.64 -8.41 -0.66
CA HIS A 304 14.28 -7.88 -0.85
C HIS A 304 13.18 -8.93 -0.72
N LEU A 305 13.47 -10.22 -0.90
CA LEU A 305 12.52 -11.29 -0.56
C LEU A 305 12.42 -11.47 0.95
N ASN A 306 13.54 -11.41 1.67
CA ASN A 306 13.56 -11.50 3.12
C ASN A 306 13.03 -10.22 3.79
N GLU A 307 13.32 -9.03 3.27
CA GLU A 307 12.83 -7.75 3.79
C GLU A 307 12.06 -6.96 2.71
N PRO A 308 10.80 -7.32 2.45
CA PRO A 308 10.09 -6.92 1.24
C PRO A 308 9.43 -5.54 1.32
N PHE A 309 9.74 -4.76 2.35
CA PHE A 309 9.07 -3.49 2.68
C PHE A 309 9.80 -2.24 2.14
N ASN A 310 10.82 -2.42 1.30
CA ASN A 310 11.45 -1.30 0.62
C ASN A 310 10.53 -0.77 -0.49
N SER A 311 10.11 0.50 -0.35
CA SER A 311 9.13 1.10 -1.28
C SER A 311 9.63 1.24 -2.72
N HIS A 312 10.94 1.41 -2.90
CA HIS A 312 11.55 1.45 -4.21
C HIS A 312 11.74 0.04 -4.79
N GLY A 313 12.19 -0.92 -3.97
CA GLY A 313 12.33 -2.34 -4.33
C GLY A 313 11.02 -2.96 -4.81
N ASN A 314 9.89 -2.61 -4.17
CA ASN A 314 8.55 -3.04 -4.60
C ASN A 314 8.12 -2.51 -5.98
N ARG A 315 8.88 -1.60 -6.58
CA ARG A 315 8.69 -1.11 -7.95
C ARG A 315 9.80 -1.56 -8.91
N THR A 316 10.91 -2.11 -8.41
CA THR A 316 12.08 -2.46 -9.24
C THR A 316 12.00 -3.87 -9.80
N TRP A 317 11.51 -4.83 -9.01
CA TRP A 317 11.44 -6.24 -9.42
C TRP A 317 10.70 -6.46 -10.74
N HIS A 318 9.58 -5.78 -10.97
CA HIS A 318 8.78 -5.99 -12.18
C HIS A 318 9.38 -5.31 -13.41
N LYS A 319 10.16 -4.24 -13.22
CA LYS A 319 10.92 -3.59 -14.31
C LYS A 319 12.09 -4.47 -14.74
N LEU A 320 12.74 -5.11 -13.77
CA LEU A 320 13.75 -6.12 -14.02
C LEU A 320 13.16 -7.35 -14.72
N ALA A 321 11.89 -7.68 -14.45
CA ALA A 321 11.18 -8.74 -15.14
C ALA A 321 10.90 -8.41 -16.62
N GLU A 322 10.46 -7.18 -16.93
CA GLU A 322 10.30 -6.73 -18.33
C GLU A 322 11.62 -6.80 -19.10
N ASN A 323 12.72 -6.37 -18.48
CA ASN A 323 14.08 -6.52 -19.02
C ASN A 323 14.38 -7.99 -19.35
N ALA A 324 14.21 -8.86 -18.36
CA ALA A 324 14.50 -10.29 -18.46
C ALA A 324 13.66 -11.02 -19.51
N ILE A 325 12.41 -10.60 -19.73
CA ILE A 325 11.54 -11.19 -20.76
C ILE A 325 12.01 -10.76 -22.16
N ALA A 326 12.35 -9.48 -22.33
CA ALA A 326 12.88 -8.98 -23.60
C ALA A 326 14.19 -9.70 -23.97
N THR A 327 15.10 -9.92 -23.02
CA THR A 327 16.40 -10.56 -23.27
C THR A 327 16.41 -12.07 -22.99
N PHE A 328 15.23 -12.69 -22.84
CA PHE A 328 15.13 -14.11 -22.49
C PHE A 328 15.74 -14.99 -23.59
N GLY A 329 16.67 -15.87 -23.23
CA GLY A 329 17.44 -16.69 -24.18
C GLY A 329 18.57 -15.95 -24.91
N GLU A 330 18.71 -14.64 -24.74
CA GLU A 330 19.79 -13.83 -25.33
C GLU A 330 20.90 -13.49 -24.33
N THR A 331 20.56 -13.41 -23.04
CA THR A 331 21.52 -13.23 -21.93
C THR A 331 21.28 -14.28 -20.84
N PRO A 332 22.33 -14.95 -20.31
CA PRO A 332 22.19 -15.97 -19.26
C PRO A 332 21.48 -15.47 -17.98
N GLU A 333 21.66 -14.20 -17.62
CA GLU A 333 21.12 -13.59 -16.40
C GLU A 333 19.59 -13.42 -16.43
N SER A 334 18.98 -13.40 -17.62
CA SER A 334 17.54 -13.22 -17.80
C SER A 334 16.72 -14.22 -16.99
N GLU A 335 17.13 -15.50 -16.97
CA GLU A 335 16.44 -16.52 -16.19
C GLU A 335 16.49 -16.24 -14.69
N GLN A 336 17.64 -15.78 -14.17
CA GLN A 336 17.80 -15.44 -12.76
C GLN A 336 16.89 -14.28 -12.36
N PHE A 337 16.87 -13.22 -13.18
CA PHE A 337 16.06 -12.03 -12.96
C PHE A 337 14.56 -12.34 -13.02
N LEU A 338 14.12 -13.14 -14.00
CA LEU A 338 12.74 -13.56 -14.12
C LEU A 338 12.32 -14.48 -12.96
N ARG A 339 13.17 -15.43 -12.56
CA ARG A 339 12.91 -16.31 -11.41
C ARG A 339 12.72 -15.49 -10.12
N TYR A 340 13.53 -14.46 -9.91
CA TYR A 340 13.40 -13.54 -8.78
C TYR A 340 12.08 -12.75 -8.83
N ALA A 341 11.75 -12.19 -9.99
CA ALA A 341 10.51 -11.42 -10.16
C ALA A 341 9.26 -12.28 -9.86
N LEU A 342 9.24 -13.53 -10.32
CA LEU A 342 8.16 -14.47 -10.03
C LEU A 342 8.11 -14.81 -8.54
N ALA A 343 9.24 -15.17 -7.93
CA ALA A 343 9.30 -15.41 -6.49
C ALA A 343 8.74 -14.22 -5.70
N LYS A 344 9.09 -12.99 -6.09
CA LYS A 344 8.57 -11.77 -5.46
C LYS A 344 7.07 -11.61 -5.67
N PHE A 345 6.57 -11.80 -6.89
CA PHE A 345 5.17 -11.62 -7.23
C PHE A 345 4.25 -12.60 -6.52
N PHE A 346 4.63 -13.88 -6.46
CA PHE A 346 3.84 -14.91 -5.81
C PHE A 346 3.94 -14.83 -4.28
N ALA A 347 5.14 -14.64 -3.73
CA ALA A 347 5.39 -14.81 -2.29
C ALA A 347 5.17 -13.58 -1.42
N ALA A 348 5.35 -12.37 -1.96
CA ALA A 348 5.33 -11.16 -1.14
C ALA A 348 4.61 -9.96 -1.76
N TYR A 349 4.45 -9.87 -3.08
CA TYR A 349 3.81 -8.70 -3.69
C TYR A 349 2.28 -8.86 -3.78
N PRO A 350 1.49 -7.81 -3.45
CA PRO A 350 1.91 -6.59 -2.77
C PRO A 350 2.00 -6.78 -1.24
N VAL A 351 3.04 -6.20 -0.62
CA VAL A 351 3.30 -6.36 0.83
C VAL A 351 2.45 -5.47 1.73
N TRP A 352 1.84 -4.41 1.18
CA TRP A 352 1.11 -3.38 1.93
C TRP A 352 -0.40 -3.59 1.91
N SER A 353 -0.83 -4.79 1.50
CA SER A 353 -2.23 -5.08 1.19
C SER A 353 -2.80 -6.19 2.06
N ASP A 354 -4.12 -6.25 2.08
CA ASP A 354 -4.87 -7.41 2.53
C ASP A 354 -5.71 -8.01 1.39
N GLU A 355 -6.38 -9.12 1.69
CA GLU A 355 -7.23 -9.83 0.74
C GLU A 355 -8.58 -9.13 0.49
N ASP A 356 -8.93 -8.12 1.28
CA ASP A 356 -10.16 -7.34 1.16
C ASP A 356 -10.00 -6.12 0.22
N GLY A 357 -8.79 -5.90 -0.29
CA GLY A 357 -8.43 -4.78 -1.17
C GLY A 357 -7.85 -3.57 -0.43
N GLY A 358 -7.66 -3.66 0.89
CA GLY A 358 -7.12 -2.59 1.72
C GLY A 358 -5.65 -2.29 1.40
N TRP A 359 -5.22 -1.06 1.70
CA TRP A 359 -3.82 -0.64 1.49
C TRP A 359 -3.30 0.20 2.66
N HIS A 360 -2.29 -0.33 3.35
CA HIS A 360 -1.70 0.26 4.56
C HIS A 360 -1.10 1.65 4.34
N GLU A 361 -0.44 1.87 3.20
CA GLU A 361 0.24 3.15 2.92
C GLU A 361 -0.71 4.29 2.51
N GLY A 362 -2.02 4.06 2.50
CA GLY A 362 -3.02 5.04 2.11
C GLY A 362 -3.22 5.17 0.59
N LEU A 363 -4.29 5.88 0.20
CA LEU A 363 -4.75 5.94 -1.18
C LEU A 363 -3.75 6.58 -2.15
N ALA A 364 -3.01 7.61 -1.73
CA ALA A 364 -2.02 8.26 -2.59
C ALA A 364 -0.91 7.27 -3.02
N TYR A 365 -0.44 6.45 -2.08
CA TYR A 365 0.56 5.42 -2.36
C TYR A 365 -0.02 4.18 -3.03
N LEU A 366 -1.29 3.82 -2.76
CA LEU A 366 -2.01 2.80 -3.54
C LEU A 366 -1.99 3.18 -5.02
N ALA A 367 -2.41 4.39 -5.37
CA ALA A 367 -2.40 4.88 -6.75
C ALA A 367 -1.00 4.87 -7.37
N SER A 368 0.01 5.35 -6.62
CA SER A 368 1.40 5.37 -7.09
C SER A 368 1.94 3.97 -7.40
N TYR A 369 1.59 2.95 -6.60
CA TYR A 369 2.04 1.59 -6.82
C TYR A 369 1.26 0.89 -7.92
N MET A 370 -0.06 0.96 -7.82
CA MET A 370 -0.95 0.13 -8.62
C MET A 370 -1.07 0.60 -10.06
N SER A 371 -0.83 1.90 -10.31
CA SER A 371 -0.59 2.41 -11.67
C SER A 371 0.57 1.70 -12.37
N LYS A 372 1.65 1.37 -11.64
CA LYS A 372 2.85 0.72 -12.18
C LYS A 372 2.72 -0.81 -12.19
N ALA A 373 2.01 -1.38 -11.21
CA ALA A 373 1.73 -2.81 -11.16
C ALA A 373 0.94 -3.29 -12.40
N THR A 374 0.10 -2.43 -12.99
CA THR A 374 -0.62 -2.77 -14.22
C THR A 374 0.30 -3.24 -15.36
N TRP A 375 1.51 -2.70 -15.45
CA TRP A 375 2.49 -3.10 -16.48
C TRP A 375 2.87 -4.56 -16.34
N TRP A 376 3.17 -4.98 -15.10
CA TRP A 376 3.45 -6.37 -14.81
C TRP A 376 2.25 -7.27 -15.06
N LEU A 377 1.05 -6.85 -14.65
CA LEU A 377 -0.16 -7.66 -14.84
C LEU A 377 -0.44 -7.94 -16.32
N ASP A 378 -0.20 -6.95 -17.20
CA ASP A 378 -0.29 -7.14 -18.65
C ASP A 378 0.82 -8.05 -19.18
N VAL A 379 2.08 -7.76 -18.86
CA VAL A 379 3.22 -8.52 -19.38
C VAL A 379 3.22 -9.96 -18.88
N ALA A 380 2.93 -10.20 -17.60
CA ALA A 380 2.87 -11.54 -17.04
C ALA A 380 1.76 -12.38 -17.67
N ARG A 381 0.61 -11.76 -17.98
CA ARG A 381 -0.46 -12.46 -18.69
C ARG A 381 -0.06 -12.79 -20.12
N VAL A 382 0.50 -11.84 -20.86
CA VAL A 382 0.81 -11.99 -22.28
C VAL A 382 2.02 -12.90 -22.51
N ALA A 383 3.11 -12.71 -21.77
CA ALA A 383 4.37 -13.41 -22.00
C ALA A 383 4.49 -14.72 -21.22
N LEU A 384 3.82 -14.84 -20.06
CA LEU A 384 4.04 -15.95 -19.11
C LEU A 384 2.78 -16.79 -18.85
N ASP A 385 1.63 -16.38 -19.38
CA ASP A 385 0.32 -16.97 -19.08
C ASP A 385 0.02 -16.98 -17.57
N ILE A 386 0.27 -15.85 -16.90
CA ILE A 386 0.02 -15.65 -15.48
C ILE A 386 -1.06 -14.57 -15.29
N ASP A 387 -2.24 -14.99 -14.85
CA ASP A 387 -3.31 -14.06 -14.51
C ASP A 387 -3.18 -13.54 -13.07
N GLY A 388 -2.61 -12.34 -12.92
CA GLY A 388 -2.43 -11.73 -11.61
C GLY A 388 -3.74 -11.40 -10.86
N PHE A 389 -4.88 -11.33 -11.54
CA PHE A 389 -6.18 -11.08 -10.90
C PHE A 389 -6.69 -12.28 -10.09
N LYS A 390 -6.05 -13.44 -10.20
CA LYS A 390 -6.26 -14.58 -9.30
C LYS A 390 -5.73 -14.33 -7.88
N LYS A 391 -4.89 -13.33 -7.65
CA LYS A 391 -4.57 -12.92 -6.27
C LYS A 391 -5.71 -12.07 -5.72
N PRO A 392 -6.29 -12.43 -4.55
CA PRO A 392 -7.48 -11.77 -4.01
C PRO A 392 -7.42 -10.24 -3.98
N PHE A 393 -6.28 -9.67 -3.57
CA PHE A 393 -6.09 -8.22 -3.53
C PHE A 393 -6.41 -7.51 -4.87
N PHE A 394 -5.86 -7.97 -5.99
CA PHE A 394 -6.05 -7.30 -7.29
C PHE A 394 -7.49 -7.40 -7.78
N SER A 395 -8.25 -8.39 -7.30
CA SER A 395 -9.67 -8.53 -7.60
C SER A 395 -10.58 -7.61 -6.77
N ARG A 396 -10.06 -6.99 -5.71
CA ARG A 396 -10.83 -6.14 -4.76
C ARG A 396 -10.26 -4.74 -4.54
N ILE A 397 -9.14 -4.41 -5.18
CA ILE A 397 -8.41 -3.14 -5.05
C ILE A 397 -9.29 -1.88 -5.12
N GLY A 398 -10.29 -1.84 -6.00
CA GLY A 398 -11.14 -0.66 -6.18
C GLY A 398 -12.13 -0.43 -5.03
N ASP A 399 -12.29 -1.37 -4.11
CA ASP A 399 -13.15 -1.20 -2.94
C ASP A 399 -12.56 -0.17 -1.98
N TYR A 400 -11.25 -0.20 -1.72
CA TYR A 400 -10.64 0.74 -0.80
C TYR A 400 -10.84 2.23 -1.18
N PRO A 401 -10.58 2.68 -2.42
CA PRO A 401 -10.88 4.06 -2.83
C PRO A 401 -12.39 4.35 -2.88
N LEU A 402 -13.23 3.39 -3.29
CA LEU A 402 -14.69 3.56 -3.35
C LEU A 402 -15.26 3.95 -1.98
N TYR A 403 -14.87 3.23 -0.92
CA TYR A 403 -15.35 3.49 0.44
C TYR A 403 -14.63 4.66 1.09
N SER A 404 -13.32 4.79 0.90
CA SER A 404 -12.49 5.80 1.56
C SER A 404 -12.72 7.20 0.97
N ALA A 405 -12.89 7.33 -0.35
CA ALA A 405 -13.10 8.61 -1.02
C ALA A 405 -14.28 8.57 -2.01
N PRO A 406 -15.53 8.43 -1.53
CA PRO A 406 -16.72 8.60 -2.37
C PRO A 406 -16.68 9.92 -3.16
N PRO A 407 -17.29 10.00 -4.36
CA PRO A 407 -17.31 11.22 -5.17
C PRO A 407 -17.76 12.44 -4.37
N GLY A 408 -16.97 13.52 -4.37
CA GLY A 408 -17.27 14.73 -3.57
C GLY A 408 -16.67 14.73 -2.16
N SER A 409 -15.98 13.67 -1.73
CA SER A 409 -15.17 13.71 -0.50
C SER A 409 -14.08 14.79 -0.58
N PRO A 410 -13.76 15.47 0.53
CA PRO A 410 -12.78 16.55 0.49
C PRO A 410 -11.34 16.05 0.43
N ASP A 411 -11.07 14.79 0.75
CA ASP A 411 -9.72 14.21 0.83
C ASP A 411 -9.73 12.68 0.63
N MET A 412 -8.54 12.09 0.60
CA MET A 412 -8.28 10.65 0.47
C MET A 412 -8.07 9.92 1.81
N GLY A 413 -8.04 10.63 2.94
CA GLY A 413 -7.96 10.05 4.29
C GLY A 413 -6.56 9.78 4.81
N PHE A 414 -6.25 8.52 5.08
CA PHE A 414 -5.04 8.09 5.77
C PHE A 414 -3.81 7.98 4.85
N GLY A 415 -2.63 8.04 5.46
CA GLY A 415 -1.34 7.86 4.82
C GLY A 415 -0.79 9.12 4.15
N ASP A 416 0.52 9.10 3.90
CA ASP A 416 1.27 10.22 3.32
C ASP A 416 0.58 10.79 2.05
N LEU A 417 0.45 12.12 1.99
CA LEU A 417 -0.12 12.87 0.85
C LEU A 417 -1.61 12.62 0.58
N ALA A 418 -2.36 12.05 1.53
CA ALA A 418 -3.79 11.80 1.39
C ALA A 418 -4.69 13.04 1.64
N HIS A 419 -4.11 14.23 1.78
CA HIS A 419 -4.85 15.49 1.99
C HIS A 419 -5.56 16.00 0.73
N GLY A 420 -5.32 15.43 -0.45
CA GLY A 420 -5.95 15.83 -1.72
C GLY A 420 -7.15 14.96 -2.10
N GLN A 421 -7.86 15.35 -3.15
CA GLN A 421 -8.89 14.52 -3.77
C GLN A 421 -8.26 13.53 -4.78
N PRO A 422 -8.96 12.42 -5.12
CA PRO A 422 -8.64 11.65 -6.30
C PRO A 422 -8.51 12.55 -7.54
N SER A 423 -7.50 12.28 -8.37
CA SER A 423 -7.19 13.06 -9.58
C SER A 423 -7.02 12.13 -10.78
N ALA A 424 -6.64 12.69 -11.94
CA ALA A 424 -6.33 11.92 -13.14
C ALA A 424 -5.23 10.86 -12.94
N SER A 425 -4.44 10.91 -11.86
CA SER A 425 -3.50 9.82 -11.54
C SER A 425 -4.18 8.47 -11.28
N TRP A 426 -5.50 8.44 -11.08
CA TRP A 426 -6.32 7.24 -10.86
C TRP A 426 -6.87 6.60 -12.14
N SER A 427 -6.60 7.14 -13.34
CA SER A 427 -7.07 6.55 -14.61
C SER A 427 -6.74 5.07 -14.76
N PHE A 428 -5.65 4.61 -14.13
CA PHE A 428 -5.27 3.19 -14.11
C PHE A 428 -6.37 2.27 -13.55
N LEU A 429 -7.30 2.76 -12.72
CA LEU A 429 -8.35 1.93 -12.13
C LEU A 429 -9.35 1.46 -13.19
N TYR A 430 -9.50 2.14 -14.34
CA TYR A 430 -10.28 1.61 -15.47
C TYR A 430 -9.74 0.26 -15.95
N TYR A 431 -8.42 0.07 -15.93
CA TYR A 431 -7.81 -1.22 -16.26
C TYR A 431 -8.30 -2.31 -15.30
N TYR A 432 -8.17 -2.09 -13.98
CA TYR A 432 -8.63 -3.07 -12.99
C TYR A 432 -10.13 -3.33 -13.12
N ALA A 433 -10.95 -2.28 -13.26
CA ALA A 433 -12.39 -2.39 -13.40
C ALA A 433 -12.81 -3.23 -14.62
N ARG A 434 -12.14 -3.04 -15.77
CA ARG A 434 -12.37 -3.85 -16.98
C ARG A 434 -11.92 -5.30 -16.80
N GLN A 435 -10.83 -5.53 -16.06
CA GLN A 435 -10.32 -6.88 -15.84
C GLN A 435 -11.25 -7.73 -14.98
N VAL A 436 -11.86 -7.14 -13.94
CA VAL A 436 -12.79 -7.85 -13.05
C VAL A 436 -14.27 -7.60 -13.39
N GLN A 437 -14.55 -6.84 -14.45
CA GLN A 437 -15.89 -6.44 -14.87
C GLN A 437 -16.72 -5.76 -13.75
N ASN A 438 -16.10 -4.88 -12.96
CA ASN A 438 -16.75 -4.22 -11.83
C ASN A 438 -17.37 -2.86 -12.24
N PRO A 439 -18.71 -2.72 -12.25
CA PRO A 439 -19.38 -1.52 -12.72
C PRO A 439 -19.35 -0.36 -11.72
N TYR A 440 -19.15 -0.65 -10.43
CA TYR A 440 -19.10 0.38 -9.38
C TYR A 440 -17.82 1.20 -9.46
N TRP A 441 -16.71 0.55 -9.81
CA TRP A 441 -15.42 1.22 -9.94
C TRP A 441 -15.41 2.16 -11.16
N VAL A 442 -16.05 1.75 -12.27
CA VAL A 442 -16.25 2.64 -13.44
C VAL A 442 -17.13 3.83 -13.07
N TRP A 443 -18.25 3.59 -12.37
CA TRP A 443 -19.09 4.68 -11.89
C TRP A 443 -18.31 5.66 -10.99
N TRP A 444 -17.48 5.16 -10.07
CA TRP A 444 -16.67 6.01 -9.19
C TRP A 444 -15.69 6.88 -9.98
N LEU A 445 -15.04 6.32 -11.00
CA LEU A 445 -14.12 7.04 -11.88
C LEU A 445 -14.85 8.15 -12.65
N GLU A 446 -16.00 7.84 -13.24
CA GLU A 446 -16.80 8.79 -13.99
C GLU A 446 -17.38 9.90 -13.10
N ALA A 447 -17.87 9.55 -11.91
CA ALA A 447 -18.40 10.51 -10.95
C ALA A 447 -17.34 11.50 -10.45
N TRP A 448 -16.08 11.05 -10.35
CA TRP A 448 -14.92 11.91 -10.10
C TRP A 448 -14.41 12.65 -11.35
N LYS A 449 -14.96 12.37 -12.53
CA LYS A 449 -14.50 12.88 -13.84
C LYS A 449 -13.04 12.52 -14.12
N ILE A 450 -12.62 11.34 -13.68
CA ILE A 450 -11.29 10.80 -13.97
C ILE A 450 -11.30 10.32 -15.43
N PRO A 451 -10.36 10.80 -16.27
CA PRO A 451 -10.30 10.39 -17.66
C PRO A 451 -9.94 8.90 -17.79
N GLU A 452 -10.38 8.24 -18.85
CA GLU A 452 -9.92 6.87 -19.13
C GLU A 452 -8.43 6.82 -19.49
N GLU A 453 -7.93 7.88 -20.11
CA GLU A 453 -6.55 7.99 -20.57
C GLU A 453 -5.61 8.21 -19.37
N THR A 454 -4.53 7.45 -19.35
CA THR A 454 -3.51 7.49 -18.29
C THR A 454 -2.37 8.45 -18.60
N GLY A 455 -2.28 8.92 -19.85
CA GLY A 455 -1.12 9.64 -20.36
C GLY A 455 0.00 8.70 -20.84
N GLU A 456 -0.31 7.42 -21.04
CA GLU A 456 0.59 6.41 -21.61
C GLU A 456 -0.01 5.91 -22.94
N PRO A 457 0.22 6.61 -24.07
CA PRO A 457 -0.55 6.41 -25.30
C PRO A 457 -0.57 4.96 -25.80
N VAL A 458 0.56 4.26 -25.72
CA VAL A 458 0.67 2.86 -26.15
C VAL A 458 -0.14 1.93 -25.24
N LEU A 459 -0.04 2.11 -23.91
CA LEU A 459 -0.81 1.30 -22.97
C LEU A 459 -2.31 1.61 -23.05
N ASP A 460 -2.67 2.88 -23.22
CA ASP A 460 -4.06 3.32 -23.40
C ASP A 460 -4.67 2.67 -24.67
N PHE A 461 -3.92 2.62 -25.78
CA PHE A 461 -4.34 1.89 -26.98
C PHE A 461 -4.46 0.38 -26.75
N LEU A 462 -3.45 -0.28 -26.16
CA LEU A 462 -3.49 -1.72 -25.89
C LEU A 462 -4.69 -2.10 -25.01
N ARG A 463 -4.98 -1.29 -23.99
CA ARG A 463 -6.09 -1.50 -23.04
C ARG A 463 -7.45 -1.05 -23.57
N SER A 464 -7.49 -0.29 -24.66
CA SER A 464 -8.74 0.07 -25.35
C SER A 464 -9.45 -1.15 -25.93
N ALA A 465 -8.72 -2.24 -26.21
CA ALA A 465 -9.27 -3.49 -26.71
C ALA A 465 -9.97 -4.34 -25.63
N LEU A 466 -9.82 -3.97 -24.35
CA LEU A 466 -10.52 -4.65 -23.26
C LEU A 466 -12.03 -4.31 -23.30
N PRO A 467 -12.92 -5.27 -23.00
CA PRO A 467 -14.36 -5.01 -22.94
C PRO A 467 -14.69 -3.86 -21.99
N ARG A 468 -15.49 -2.91 -22.48
CA ARG A 468 -15.99 -1.81 -21.65
C ARG A 468 -17.01 -2.34 -20.64
N VAL A 469 -17.01 -1.73 -19.46
CA VAL A 469 -17.96 -2.03 -18.39
C VAL A 469 -18.90 -0.84 -18.26
N GLN A 470 -20.20 -1.10 -18.21
CA GLN A 470 -21.18 -0.03 -18.02
C GLN A 470 -21.19 0.41 -16.54
N PRO A 471 -21.12 1.71 -16.25
CA PRO A 471 -21.12 2.22 -14.89
C PRO A 471 -22.43 1.91 -14.16
N ARG A 472 -22.35 1.52 -12.89
CA ARG A 472 -23.50 1.39 -11.98
C ARG A 472 -23.21 2.05 -10.65
N ALA A 473 -24.13 2.89 -10.18
CA ALA A 473 -24.00 3.53 -8.86
C ALA A 473 -24.04 2.47 -7.74
N PRO A 474 -23.24 2.61 -6.67
CA PRO A 474 -23.13 1.64 -5.57
C PRO A 474 -24.23 1.79 -4.51
N ALA A 475 -25.47 2.09 -4.92
CA ALA A 475 -26.55 2.41 -3.98
C ALA A 475 -27.00 1.20 -3.14
N GLU A 476 -26.80 -0.01 -3.68
CA GLU A 476 -27.11 -1.29 -3.07
C GLU A 476 -25.98 -1.86 -2.20
N LEU A 477 -24.78 -1.28 -2.27
CA LEU A 477 -23.66 -1.73 -1.45
C LEU A 477 -23.85 -1.23 -0.01
N PRO A 478 -23.42 -2.02 1.01
CA PRO A 478 -23.29 -1.51 2.36
C PRO A 478 -22.49 -0.20 2.37
N ALA A 479 -22.93 0.81 3.11
CA ALA A 479 -22.23 2.09 3.11
C ALA A 479 -20.84 2.01 3.78
N SER A 480 -20.64 1.02 4.64
CA SER A 480 -19.47 0.90 5.50
C SER A 480 -18.75 -0.42 5.23
N LYS A 481 -17.42 -0.45 5.39
CA LYS A 481 -16.59 -1.64 5.20
C LYS A 481 -15.38 -1.65 6.14
N VAL A 482 -14.99 -2.85 6.57
CA VAL A 482 -13.75 -3.11 7.29
C VAL A 482 -12.78 -3.85 6.38
N PHE A 483 -11.54 -3.40 6.37
CA PHE A 483 -10.40 -4.04 5.72
C PHE A 483 -9.54 -4.66 6.83
N TRP A 484 -9.76 -5.95 7.11
CA TRP A 484 -9.30 -6.57 8.34
C TRP A 484 -7.78 -6.71 8.42
N GLY A 485 -7.15 -7.13 7.32
CA GLY A 485 -5.71 -7.36 7.28
C GLY A 485 -4.90 -6.06 7.38
N THR A 486 -5.42 -4.96 6.84
CA THR A 486 -4.82 -3.62 7.00
C THR A 486 -5.29 -2.89 8.26
N GLY A 487 -6.37 -3.36 8.91
CA GLY A 487 -6.92 -2.80 10.14
C GLY A 487 -7.51 -1.41 9.95
N VAL A 488 -8.26 -1.21 8.87
CA VAL A 488 -8.93 0.05 8.55
C VAL A 488 -10.44 -0.17 8.47
N ALA A 489 -11.21 0.65 9.18
CA ALA A 489 -12.67 0.71 9.05
C ALA A 489 -13.09 2.05 8.45
N ILE A 490 -13.94 1.98 7.43
CA ILE A 490 -14.51 3.15 6.78
C ILE A 490 -16.02 3.11 6.95
N LEU A 491 -16.54 4.06 7.72
CA LEU A 491 -17.95 4.14 8.09
C LEU A 491 -18.58 5.32 7.36
N ASN A 492 -19.61 5.07 6.53
CA ASN A 492 -20.30 6.12 5.78
C ASN A 492 -21.81 6.09 6.03
N THR A 493 -22.46 7.23 5.78
CA THR A 493 -23.92 7.27 5.62
C THR A 493 -24.35 6.92 4.20
N ASN A 494 -23.53 7.22 3.20
CA ASN A 494 -23.73 6.80 1.81
C ASN A 494 -22.42 6.84 1.01
N LEU A 495 -22.42 6.19 -0.17
CA LEU A 495 -21.27 6.16 -1.10
C LEU A 495 -21.48 7.02 -2.36
N LEU A 496 -22.61 7.71 -2.48
CA LEU A 496 -23.02 8.37 -3.73
C LEU A 496 -22.48 9.79 -3.87
N ASP A 497 -22.45 10.55 -2.78
CA ASP A 497 -21.97 11.93 -2.78
C ASP A 497 -21.42 12.32 -1.41
N GLY A 498 -20.12 12.62 -1.35
CA GLY A 498 -19.42 13.10 -0.17
C GLY A 498 -20.02 14.38 0.42
N ARG A 499 -20.71 15.20 -0.39
CA ARG A 499 -21.44 16.41 0.06
C ARG A 499 -22.72 16.10 0.82
N ARG A 500 -23.19 14.85 0.76
CA ARG A 500 -24.35 14.34 1.53
C ARG A 500 -23.93 13.22 2.48
N ASN A 501 -22.63 13.00 2.65
CA ASN A 501 -22.07 11.91 3.44
C ASN A 501 -21.55 12.44 4.78
N VAL A 502 -21.67 11.61 5.82
CA VAL A 502 -20.88 11.73 7.05
C VAL A 502 -20.01 10.49 7.11
N GLN A 503 -18.70 10.69 7.15
CA GLN A 503 -17.71 9.63 7.04
C GLN A 503 -16.77 9.66 8.24
N VAL A 504 -16.70 8.52 8.93
CA VAL A 504 -15.67 8.24 9.94
C VAL A 504 -14.70 7.23 9.35
N ARG A 505 -13.41 7.56 9.32
CA ARG A 505 -12.37 6.58 9.01
C ARG A 505 -11.62 6.27 10.29
N PHE A 506 -11.41 5.01 10.60
CA PHE A 506 -10.75 4.54 11.81
C PHE A 506 -9.63 3.55 11.46
N LYS A 507 -8.47 3.67 12.10
CA LYS A 507 -7.33 2.79 11.87
C LYS A 507 -6.81 2.19 13.16
N SER A 508 -6.71 0.88 13.21
CA SER A 508 -5.96 0.11 14.20
C SER A 508 -5.38 -1.12 13.50
N SER A 509 -4.11 -1.02 13.11
CA SER A 509 -3.49 -1.83 12.07
C SER A 509 -2.45 -2.81 12.61
N PRO A 510 -2.51 -4.10 12.20
CA PRO A 510 -1.47 -5.07 12.57
C PRO A 510 -0.15 -4.80 11.85
N MET A 511 -0.15 -3.90 10.87
CA MET A 511 1.02 -3.53 10.06
C MET A 511 1.85 -2.40 10.69
N GLY A 512 1.43 -1.86 11.84
CA GLY A 512 2.14 -0.81 12.56
C GLY A 512 1.90 0.59 11.98
N THR A 513 2.89 1.46 12.12
CA THR A 513 2.87 2.88 11.69
C THR A 513 4.00 3.22 10.71
N TRP A 514 4.72 2.20 10.21
CA TRP A 514 5.89 2.40 9.36
C TRP A 514 5.57 2.62 7.88
N SER A 515 6.60 3.06 7.16
CA SER A 515 6.51 3.52 5.77
C SER A 515 5.55 4.71 5.64
N HIS A 516 4.62 4.68 4.69
CA HIS A 516 3.66 5.75 4.43
C HIS A 516 2.32 5.57 5.16
N GLY A 517 2.10 4.42 5.81
CA GLY A 517 0.94 4.16 6.67
C GLY A 517 1.18 4.66 8.09
N LEU A 518 1.41 5.96 8.21
CA LEU A 518 1.98 6.65 9.38
C LEU A 518 0.98 6.97 10.50
N ASP A 519 -0.31 6.96 10.23
CA ASP A 519 -1.34 7.21 11.22
C ASP A 519 -1.25 6.19 12.38
N PRO A 520 -1.26 6.65 13.65
CA PRO A 520 -1.13 5.80 14.82
C PRO A 520 -2.37 4.93 15.02
N GLN A 521 -2.23 3.89 15.82
CA GLN A 521 -3.31 2.98 16.13
C GLN A 521 -4.41 3.67 16.93
N ASN A 522 -5.65 3.25 16.71
CA ASN A 522 -6.87 3.87 17.22
C ASN A 522 -7.06 5.35 16.82
N SER A 523 -6.41 5.80 15.74
CA SER A 523 -6.67 7.13 15.19
C SER A 523 -7.88 7.15 14.26
N PHE A 524 -8.45 8.34 14.07
CA PHE A 524 -9.61 8.52 13.20
C PHE A 524 -9.60 9.86 12.45
N THR A 525 -10.43 9.96 11.41
CA THR A 525 -10.78 11.22 10.73
C THR A 525 -12.30 11.31 10.58
N LEU A 526 -12.82 12.53 10.48
CA LEU A 526 -14.24 12.80 10.32
C LEU A 526 -14.47 13.86 9.24
N ASN A 527 -15.16 13.46 8.18
CA ASN A 527 -15.65 14.33 7.12
C ASN A 527 -17.17 14.38 7.17
N ALA A 528 -17.77 15.54 6.91
CA ALA A 528 -19.22 15.69 6.81
C ALA A 528 -19.57 16.73 5.76
N TYR A 529 -20.60 16.44 4.96
CA TYR A 529 -21.17 17.36 3.98
C TYR A 529 -20.13 17.97 3.01
N GLY A 530 -19.12 17.18 2.63
CA GLY A 530 -18.04 17.59 1.73
C GLY A 530 -16.99 18.49 2.38
N GLU A 531 -16.96 18.60 3.71
CA GLU A 531 -16.00 19.39 4.49
C GLU A 531 -15.14 18.50 5.39
N ARG A 532 -13.90 18.94 5.63
CA ARG A 532 -12.96 18.30 6.56
C ARG A 532 -13.19 18.84 7.96
N LEU A 533 -13.75 18.02 8.84
CA LEU A 533 -14.03 18.44 10.22
C LEU A 533 -12.89 18.08 11.15
N LEU A 534 -12.57 16.78 11.27
CA LEU A 534 -11.44 16.29 12.05
C LEU A 534 -10.46 15.58 11.12
N VAL A 535 -9.22 16.07 11.09
CA VAL A 535 -8.18 15.63 10.14
C VAL A 535 -6.99 15.04 10.87
N ASN A 536 -6.19 14.24 10.18
CA ASN A 536 -4.85 13.88 10.65
C ASN A 536 -3.79 14.70 9.88
N CYS A 537 -2.57 14.79 10.40
CA CYS A 537 -1.49 15.40 9.62
C CYS A 537 -0.93 14.38 8.62
N VAL A 538 -1.35 14.51 7.36
CA VAL A 538 -0.90 13.67 6.23
C VAL A 538 -0.15 14.47 5.17
N TYR A 539 0.42 15.60 5.58
CA TYR A 539 1.23 16.49 4.74
C TYR A 539 2.70 16.08 4.81
N ARG A 540 3.46 16.44 3.77
CA ARG A 540 4.91 16.25 3.74
C ARG A 540 5.57 17.23 2.79
N ASP A 541 6.70 17.76 3.21
CA ASP A 541 7.64 18.51 2.39
C ASP A 541 8.54 17.54 1.60
N LEU A 542 9.52 16.94 2.27
CA LEU A 542 10.42 15.92 1.74
C LEU A 542 10.34 14.69 2.63
N TYR A 543 10.39 13.50 2.02
CA TYR A 543 10.35 12.27 2.80
C TYR A 543 11.54 12.19 3.76
N GLY A 544 11.21 12.17 5.05
CA GLY A 544 12.20 12.11 6.11
C GLY A 544 12.90 13.45 6.34
N SER A 545 12.28 14.59 6.02
CA SER A 545 12.69 15.89 6.56
C SER A 545 12.51 15.95 8.10
N PRO A 546 13.08 16.95 8.79
CA PRO A 546 12.80 17.19 10.21
C PRO A 546 11.30 17.28 10.54
N PHE A 547 10.51 18.03 9.75
CA PHE A 547 9.05 18.11 9.89
C PHE A 547 8.38 16.74 9.78
N HIS A 548 8.73 15.97 8.74
CA HIS A 548 8.11 14.67 8.51
C HIS A 548 8.42 13.68 9.64
N ARG A 549 9.68 13.62 10.10
CA ARG A 549 10.07 12.71 11.18
C ARG A 549 9.56 13.14 12.56
N GLY A 550 9.64 14.45 12.84
CA GLY A 550 9.39 15.01 14.16
C GLY A 550 7.90 15.25 14.44
N TRP A 551 7.12 15.60 13.42
CA TRP A 551 5.69 15.89 13.57
C TRP A 551 4.81 14.80 12.99
N VAL A 552 4.89 14.56 11.68
CA VAL A 552 3.93 13.74 10.92
C VAL A 552 3.91 12.28 11.39
N TRP A 553 5.06 11.70 11.73
CA TRP A 553 5.13 10.33 12.27
C TRP A 553 4.69 10.19 13.73
N SER A 554 4.51 11.30 14.45
CA SER A 554 4.20 11.29 15.88
C SER A 554 2.70 11.17 16.13
N THR A 555 2.29 10.46 17.19
CA THR A 555 0.87 10.38 17.58
C THR A 555 0.26 11.74 17.89
N ARG A 556 1.07 12.72 18.31
CA ARG A 556 0.64 14.10 18.61
C ARG A 556 0.07 14.84 17.39
N ALA A 557 0.33 14.36 16.17
CA ALA A 557 -0.16 14.96 14.93
C ALA A 557 -1.49 14.36 14.43
N HIS A 558 -2.12 13.46 15.21
CA HIS A 558 -3.29 12.68 14.80
C HIS A 558 -4.36 12.63 15.89
N ASN A 559 -5.62 12.37 15.50
CA ASN A 559 -6.74 12.26 16.45
C ASN A 559 -6.67 10.94 17.25
N ALA A 560 -5.77 10.89 18.24
CA ALA A 560 -5.44 9.71 19.04
C ALA A 560 -5.16 10.11 20.52
N VAL A 561 -4.75 9.15 21.34
CA VAL A 561 -4.48 9.34 22.77
C VAL A 561 -2.97 9.36 23.05
N LEU A 562 -2.53 10.28 23.91
CA LEU A 562 -1.17 10.31 24.49
C LEU A 562 -1.22 9.89 25.96
N VAL A 563 -0.08 9.39 26.45
CA VAL A 563 0.11 8.98 27.85
C VAL A 563 1.33 9.73 28.38
N ASN A 564 1.15 10.52 29.44
CA ASN A 564 2.19 11.42 29.98
C ASN A 564 2.80 12.34 28.89
N GLY A 565 1.97 12.82 27.95
CA GLY A 565 2.38 13.63 26.81
C GLY A 565 3.13 12.87 25.71
N GLN A 566 3.27 11.55 25.83
CA GLN A 566 3.98 10.71 24.86
C GLN A 566 3.03 9.88 24.00
N GLY A 567 3.35 9.80 22.72
CA GLY A 567 2.64 8.97 21.75
C GLY A 567 3.10 7.52 21.71
N GLN A 568 2.49 6.77 20.80
CA GLN A 568 2.95 5.46 20.35
C GLN A 568 4.33 5.56 19.68
N LYS A 569 5.02 4.42 19.54
CA LYS A 569 6.30 4.36 18.83
C LYS A 569 6.14 4.85 17.38
N PRO A 570 6.81 5.95 16.97
CA PRO A 570 6.63 6.54 15.65
C PRO A 570 7.31 5.71 14.57
N ARG A 571 6.68 5.60 13.39
CA ARG A 571 7.21 4.89 12.21
C ARG A 571 7.77 3.49 12.54
N ALA A 572 6.94 2.64 13.11
CA ALA A 572 7.36 1.34 13.62
C ALA A 572 6.42 0.23 13.18
N ARG A 573 6.95 -0.92 12.72
CA ARG A 573 6.11 -2.09 12.37
C ARG A 573 5.56 -2.78 13.62
N ASP A 574 6.33 -2.79 14.69
CA ASP A 574 5.99 -3.38 15.99
C ASP A 574 5.08 -2.48 16.84
N ALA A 575 4.76 -1.26 16.39
CA ALA A 575 3.71 -0.43 16.99
C ALA A 575 2.31 -0.91 16.54
N ARG A 576 1.97 -2.17 16.82
CA ARG A 576 0.79 -2.83 16.26
C ARG A 576 -0.50 -2.41 16.94
N GLY A 577 -1.57 -2.41 16.16
CA GLY A 577 -2.94 -2.40 16.62
C GLY A 577 -3.74 -3.45 15.88
N ARG A 578 -5.05 -3.51 16.13
CA ARG A 578 -5.97 -4.36 15.36
C ARG A 578 -7.41 -3.91 15.60
N ILE A 579 -8.26 -4.09 14.59
CA ILE A 579 -9.70 -4.08 14.79
C ILE A 579 -10.05 -5.41 15.45
N VAL A 580 -10.62 -5.36 16.65
CA VAL A 580 -10.97 -6.54 17.45
C VAL A 580 -12.44 -6.93 17.33
N HIS A 581 -13.30 -5.97 16.96
CA HIS A 581 -14.72 -6.23 16.78
C HIS A 581 -15.35 -5.20 15.84
N ALA A 582 -16.32 -5.62 15.03
CA ALA A 582 -17.08 -4.73 14.17
C ALA A 582 -18.51 -5.24 13.94
N SER A 583 -19.47 -4.34 13.92
CA SER A 583 -20.85 -4.60 13.52
C SER A 583 -21.36 -3.42 12.70
N LEU A 584 -21.61 -3.65 11.41
CA LEU A 584 -22.08 -2.62 10.47
C LEU A 584 -23.55 -2.88 10.14
N GLN A 585 -24.44 -1.96 10.50
CA GLN A 585 -25.90 -2.13 10.39
C GLN A 585 -26.55 -0.93 9.70
N ASP A 586 -27.79 -1.09 9.23
CA ASP A 586 -28.57 0.04 8.70
C ASP A 586 -28.88 1.04 9.82
N GLY A 587 -28.31 2.24 9.74
CA GLY A 587 -28.50 3.32 10.71
C GLY A 587 -27.51 3.33 11.90
N PHE A 588 -26.69 2.29 12.08
CA PHE A 588 -25.72 2.21 13.16
C PHE A 588 -24.50 1.38 12.78
N ASP A 589 -23.30 1.91 12.98
CA ASP A 589 -22.05 1.15 12.87
C ASP A 589 -21.28 1.15 14.20
N TYR A 590 -20.68 0.02 14.52
CA TYR A 590 -19.80 -0.17 15.67
C TYR A 590 -18.46 -0.76 15.22
N VAL A 591 -17.35 -0.21 15.71
CA VAL A 591 -16.00 -0.76 15.53
C VAL A 591 -15.20 -0.58 16.82
N ALA A 592 -14.43 -1.59 17.21
CA ALA A 592 -13.46 -1.48 18.30
C ALA A 592 -12.04 -1.79 17.82
N GLY A 593 -11.09 -0.96 18.23
CA GLY A 593 -9.67 -1.16 17.99
C GLY A 593 -8.88 -1.30 19.29
N ASP A 594 -7.86 -2.15 19.25
CA ASP A 594 -6.91 -2.38 20.34
C ASP A 594 -5.53 -1.87 19.92
N ALA A 595 -5.04 -0.84 20.62
CA ALA A 595 -3.75 -0.22 20.39
C ALA A 595 -2.73 -0.52 21.50
N THR A 596 -3.02 -1.47 22.39
CA THR A 596 -2.25 -1.67 23.63
C THR A 596 -0.76 -1.91 23.36
N GLU A 597 -0.43 -2.77 22.38
CA GLU A 597 0.95 -3.09 22.01
C GLU A 597 1.73 -1.84 21.55
N ALA A 598 1.08 -0.90 20.85
CA ALA A 598 1.71 0.30 20.32
C ALA A 598 2.23 1.29 21.37
N TYR A 599 1.80 1.16 22.63
CA TYR A 599 2.26 2.00 23.75
C TYR A 599 3.48 1.42 24.49
N GLU A 600 4.08 0.32 24.00
CA GLU A 600 5.33 -0.25 24.51
C GLU A 600 5.28 -0.55 26.03
N GLY A 601 4.17 -1.13 26.50
CA GLY A 601 3.98 -1.51 27.90
C GLY A 601 3.62 -0.37 28.85
N ARG A 602 3.53 0.88 28.38
CA ARG A 602 2.98 2.00 29.19
C ARG A 602 1.51 1.82 29.51
N LEU A 603 0.77 1.15 28.61
CA LEU A 603 -0.63 0.77 28.80
C LEU A 603 -0.77 -0.75 28.83
N LYS A 604 -1.61 -1.24 29.75
CA LYS A 604 -2.13 -2.60 29.81
C LYS A 604 -3.39 -2.79 28.99
N ARG A 605 -4.11 -1.69 28.74
CA ARG A 605 -5.30 -1.64 27.90
C ARG A 605 -5.38 -0.29 27.20
N ALA A 606 -5.61 -0.31 25.90
CA ALA A 606 -5.85 0.88 25.08
C ALA A 606 -6.91 0.55 24.02
N LEU A 607 -8.17 0.42 24.45
CA LEU A 607 -9.29 0.16 23.55
C LEU A 607 -9.98 1.47 23.17
N ARG A 608 -10.36 1.58 21.89
CA ARG A 608 -11.24 2.63 21.41
C ARG A 608 -12.43 1.99 20.71
N HIS A 609 -13.63 2.34 21.15
CA HIS A 609 -14.89 1.98 20.51
C HIS A 609 -15.42 3.19 19.74
N VAL A 610 -15.77 2.98 18.48
CA VAL A 610 -16.38 3.97 17.59
C VAL A 610 -17.83 3.54 17.37
N LEU A 611 -18.77 4.34 17.88
CA LEU A 611 -20.20 4.12 17.76
C LEU A 611 -20.78 5.22 16.87
N PHE A 612 -21.12 4.89 15.63
CA PHE A 612 -21.66 5.84 14.66
C PHE A 612 -23.17 5.63 14.47
N VAL A 613 -23.96 6.45 15.15
CA VAL A 613 -25.43 6.47 15.04
C VAL A 613 -25.81 7.44 13.93
N LYS A 614 -26.17 6.90 12.78
CA LYS A 614 -26.29 7.67 11.54
C LYS A 614 -27.49 8.64 11.58
N PRO A 615 -27.39 9.79 10.89
CA PRO A 615 -26.20 10.27 10.19
C PRO A 615 -25.25 11.12 11.05
N ASP A 616 -25.64 11.49 12.27
CA ASP A 616 -25.21 12.75 12.89
C ASP A 616 -24.56 12.64 14.28
N VAL A 617 -24.48 11.43 14.86
CA VAL A 617 -23.90 11.23 16.20
C VAL A 617 -22.79 10.17 16.14
N VAL A 618 -21.58 10.56 16.52
CA VAL A 618 -20.43 9.65 16.72
C VAL A 618 -20.06 9.70 18.20
N VAL A 619 -19.97 8.53 18.85
CA VAL A 619 -19.47 8.42 20.22
C VAL A 619 -18.19 7.60 20.19
N LEU A 620 -17.12 8.19 20.71
CA LEU A 620 -15.87 7.49 20.96
C LEU A 620 -15.81 7.12 22.44
N VAL A 621 -15.54 5.85 22.74
CA VAL A 621 -15.30 5.37 24.10
C VAL A 621 -13.84 4.93 24.16
N ASP A 622 -13.04 5.64 24.95
CA ASP A 622 -11.64 5.30 25.19
C ASP A 622 -11.51 4.62 26.56
N GLU A 623 -11.11 3.35 26.55
CA GLU A 623 -10.77 2.60 27.76
C GLU A 623 -9.24 2.46 27.85
N VAL A 624 -8.65 3.22 28.78
CA VAL A 624 -7.21 3.19 29.02
C VAL A 624 -6.91 2.65 30.41
N GLU A 625 -5.96 1.72 30.49
CA GLU A 625 -5.36 1.23 31.74
C GLU A 625 -3.84 1.37 31.61
N ALA A 626 -3.25 2.23 32.44
CA ALA A 626 -1.81 2.45 32.49
C ALA A 626 -1.12 1.48 33.46
N SER A 627 0.10 1.09 33.13
CA SER A 627 0.93 0.25 34.00
C SER A 627 1.22 0.93 35.34
N GLU A 628 1.42 2.26 35.29
CA GLU A 628 1.56 3.14 36.44
C GLU A 628 0.62 4.35 36.32
N PRO A 629 0.21 4.99 37.45
CA PRO A 629 -0.63 6.18 37.41
C PRO A 629 -0.06 7.21 36.44
N SER A 630 -0.83 7.55 35.41
CA SER A 630 -0.40 8.39 34.29
C SER A 630 -1.46 9.43 33.93
N THR A 631 -1.04 10.53 33.31
CA THR A 631 -1.99 11.47 32.68
C THR A 631 -2.31 11.01 31.27
N PHE A 632 -3.53 11.29 30.83
CA PHE A 632 -4.02 10.95 29.50
C PHE A 632 -4.40 12.22 28.75
N GLN A 633 -4.08 12.26 27.45
CA GLN A 633 -4.40 13.39 26.58
C GLN A 633 -5.12 12.92 25.33
N TRP A 634 -6.28 13.50 25.04
CA TRP A 634 -7.04 13.27 23.81
C TRP A 634 -6.74 14.39 22.81
N MET A 635 -6.24 14.00 21.65
CA MET A 635 -5.89 14.92 20.59
C MET A 635 -7.03 15.03 19.59
N LEU A 636 -7.37 16.26 19.21
CA LEU A 636 -8.25 16.57 18.07
C LEU A 636 -7.61 17.64 17.18
N HIS A 637 -7.80 17.50 15.88
CA HIS A 637 -7.13 18.31 14.87
C HIS A 637 -8.14 18.78 13.82
N GLY A 638 -8.07 20.06 13.44
CA GLY A 638 -8.96 20.67 12.46
C GLY A 638 -8.21 21.59 11.50
N MET A 639 -8.81 21.85 10.33
CA MET A 639 -8.31 22.85 9.39
C MET A 639 -8.69 24.28 9.78
N ARG A 640 -9.53 24.44 10.81
CA ARG A 640 -10.04 25.72 11.33
C ARG A 640 -9.94 25.72 12.85
N ARG A 641 -9.93 26.92 13.43
CA ARG A 641 -9.89 27.11 14.87
C ARG A 641 -11.17 26.61 15.53
N PHE A 642 -11.03 25.94 16.66
CA PHE A 642 -12.15 25.55 17.53
C PHE A 642 -12.50 26.68 18.49
N GLN A 643 -13.78 26.87 18.73
CA GLN A 643 -14.29 27.61 19.89
C GLN A 643 -14.30 26.66 21.09
N LEU A 644 -13.67 27.07 22.19
CA LEU A 644 -13.53 26.26 23.41
C LEU A 644 -14.45 26.80 24.50
N ASP A 645 -15.24 25.92 25.12
CA ASP A 645 -15.91 26.16 26.39
C ASP A 645 -15.30 25.21 27.42
N GLY A 646 -14.28 25.72 28.14
CA GLY A 646 -13.55 24.96 29.15
C GLY A 646 -14.40 24.53 30.33
N ALA A 647 -15.40 25.34 30.71
CA ALA A 647 -16.28 25.02 31.84
C ALA A 647 -17.21 23.84 31.51
N ARG A 648 -17.65 23.72 30.25
CA ARG A 648 -18.51 22.62 29.80
C ARG A 648 -17.75 21.46 29.16
N LEU A 649 -16.42 21.57 29.03
CA LEU A 649 -15.56 20.66 28.27
C LEU A 649 -16.09 20.42 26.85
N ARG A 650 -16.44 21.52 26.18
CA ARG A 650 -17.09 21.51 24.86
C ARG A 650 -16.26 22.25 23.82
N LEU A 651 -16.24 21.72 22.61
CA LEU A 651 -15.63 22.31 21.43
C LEU A 651 -16.68 22.51 20.36
N SER A 652 -16.60 23.61 19.61
CA SER A 652 -17.34 23.76 18.36
C SER A 652 -16.45 24.27 17.22
N MET A 653 -16.78 23.86 16.01
CA MET A 653 -16.18 24.39 14.79
C MET A 653 -17.25 24.51 13.71
N GLU A 654 -17.21 25.59 12.94
CA GLU A 654 -18.08 25.81 11.79
C GLU A 654 -17.23 25.96 10.52
N ALA A 655 -17.52 25.11 9.55
CA ALA A 655 -17.05 25.21 8.17
C ALA A 655 -18.20 25.75 7.29
N GLU A 656 -17.96 25.83 5.98
CA GLU A 656 -18.92 26.47 5.06
C GLU A 656 -20.27 25.72 4.98
N ARG A 657 -20.21 24.38 4.97
CA ARG A 657 -21.37 23.49 4.77
C ARG A 657 -21.55 22.46 5.89
N ALA A 658 -20.71 22.53 6.92
CA ALA A 658 -20.70 21.57 8.00
C ALA A 658 -20.25 22.21 9.30
N SER A 659 -20.73 21.68 10.41
CA SER A 659 -20.34 22.05 11.76
C SER A 659 -20.07 20.81 12.58
N LEU A 660 -19.27 20.97 13.64
CA LEU A 660 -19.09 19.96 14.66
C LEU A 660 -19.30 20.57 16.04
N LEU A 661 -19.89 19.77 16.92
CA LEU A 661 -20.00 20.00 18.34
C LEU A 661 -19.44 18.77 19.07
N VAL A 662 -18.42 18.96 19.89
CA VAL A 662 -17.76 17.89 20.65
C VAL A 662 -17.99 18.16 22.13
N ASP A 663 -18.42 17.14 22.87
CA ASP A 663 -18.46 17.16 24.32
C ASP A 663 -17.57 16.04 24.86
N TYR A 664 -16.62 16.40 25.73
CA TYR A 664 -15.90 15.43 26.55
C TYR A 664 -16.69 15.12 27.81
N ILE A 665 -16.78 13.83 28.12
CA ILE A 665 -17.44 13.32 29.31
C ILE A 665 -16.48 12.33 29.99
N SER A 666 -16.06 12.69 31.19
CA SER A 666 -15.06 11.97 31.97
C SER A 666 -15.47 11.96 33.45
N PRO A 667 -15.16 10.90 34.21
CA PRO A 667 -15.35 10.87 35.66
C PRO A 667 -14.35 11.77 36.42
N VAL A 668 -13.40 12.39 35.72
CA VAL A 668 -12.43 13.35 36.28
C VAL A 668 -12.38 14.62 35.46
N ASP A 669 -11.94 15.71 36.09
CA ASP A 669 -11.73 16.99 35.41
C ASP A 669 -10.64 16.89 34.33
N LEU A 670 -10.94 17.52 33.20
CA LEU A 670 -10.02 17.70 32.08
C LEU A 670 -9.69 19.19 31.90
N SER A 671 -8.51 19.52 31.38
CA SER A 671 -8.23 20.86 30.85
C SER A 671 -8.22 20.83 29.34
N LEU A 672 -8.58 21.95 28.71
CA LEU A 672 -8.51 22.12 27.26
C LEU A 672 -7.41 23.10 26.89
N LYS A 673 -6.59 22.73 25.92
CA LYS A 673 -5.55 23.59 25.31
C LYS A 673 -5.70 23.57 23.79
N GLN A 674 -5.47 24.71 23.15
CA GLN A 674 -5.42 24.81 21.69
C GLN A 674 -4.21 25.59 21.19
N TRP A 675 -3.61 25.16 20.08
CA TRP A 675 -2.57 25.89 19.34
C TRP A 675 -2.67 25.63 17.83
N THR A 676 -1.82 26.30 17.04
CA THR A 676 -1.74 26.15 15.58
C THR A 676 -0.28 26.00 15.15
N GLY A 677 -0.05 25.38 13.98
CA GLY A 677 1.27 25.22 13.39
C GLY A 677 1.99 23.94 13.82
N TYR A 678 3.24 23.79 13.40
CA TYR A 678 3.98 22.54 13.47
C TYR A 678 5.30 22.72 14.22
N ASP A 679 5.73 21.68 14.92
CA ASP A 679 7.04 21.66 15.57
C ASP A 679 7.70 20.28 15.38
N PRO A 680 8.71 20.15 14.50
CA PRO A 680 9.36 21.20 13.69
C PRO A 680 8.47 21.77 12.57
N GLU A 681 8.83 22.94 12.01
CA GLU A 681 8.14 23.49 10.83
C GLU A 681 8.53 22.80 9.50
N PRO A 682 7.64 22.78 8.49
CA PRO A 682 7.98 22.33 7.13
C PRO A 682 9.12 23.11 6.48
N ASP A 683 9.90 22.44 5.62
CA ASP A 683 10.90 23.09 4.75
C ASP A 683 10.19 23.85 3.59
N TYR A 684 9.66 25.04 3.90
CA TYR A 684 8.98 25.89 2.93
C TYR A 684 9.90 26.35 1.80
N ALA A 685 11.20 26.50 2.06
CA ALA A 685 12.18 26.87 1.03
C ALA A 685 12.33 25.74 -0.01
N TYR A 686 12.41 24.48 0.43
CA TYR A 686 12.39 23.33 -0.47
C TYR A 686 11.09 23.28 -1.28
N LEU A 687 9.93 23.41 -0.61
CA LEU A 687 8.63 23.39 -1.28
C LEU A 687 8.55 24.46 -2.39
N GLN A 688 9.05 25.67 -2.12
CA GLN A 688 9.13 26.74 -3.11
C GLN A 688 10.08 26.39 -4.26
N ALA A 689 11.26 25.84 -3.98
CA ALA A 689 12.27 25.49 -4.98
C ALA A 689 11.78 24.42 -5.99
N VAL A 690 10.86 23.56 -5.58
CA VAL A 690 10.24 22.53 -6.44
C VAL A 690 8.84 22.91 -6.93
N ASN A 691 8.43 24.17 -6.72
CA ASN A 691 7.11 24.70 -7.10
C ASN A 691 5.93 23.88 -6.53
N SER A 692 6.08 23.37 -5.31
CA SER A 692 5.02 22.68 -4.58
C SER A 692 4.20 23.68 -3.76
N ARG A 693 2.92 23.35 -3.53
CA ARG A 693 2.05 24.17 -2.68
C ARG A 693 2.57 24.19 -1.24
N PRO A 694 2.50 25.34 -0.53
CA PRO A 694 2.86 25.39 0.88
C PRO A 694 1.88 24.54 1.70
N ILE A 695 2.38 23.95 2.78
CA ILE A 695 1.57 23.19 3.73
C ILE A 695 0.76 24.18 4.58
N PRO A 696 -0.59 24.09 4.60
CA PRO A 696 -1.40 24.99 5.42
C PRO A 696 -1.24 24.67 6.91
N PRO A 697 -1.42 25.64 7.82
CA PRO A 697 -1.43 25.36 9.25
C PRO A 697 -2.66 24.52 9.64
N GLN A 698 -2.49 23.65 10.63
CA GLN A 698 -3.57 22.92 11.30
C GLN A 698 -3.77 23.48 12.72
N TRP A 699 -4.99 23.34 13.24
CA TRP A 699 -5.34 23.64 14.62
C TRP A 699 -5.38 22.35 15.42
N HIS A 700 -4.87 22.43 16.65
CA HIS A 700 -4.67 21.29 17.53
C HIS A 700 -5.36 21.57 18.85
N VAL A 701 -6.18 20.64 19.33
CA VAL A 701 -6.82 20.67 20.64
C VAL A 701 -6.33 19.45 21.43
N GLU A 702 -5.94 19.70 22.67
CA GLU A 702 -5.57 18.69 23.64
C GLU A 702 -6.55 18.79 24.81
N ALA A 703 -7.24 17.69 25.13
CA ALA A 703 -7.99 17.54 26.37
C ALA A 703 -7.19 16.64 27.33
N SER A 704 -6.89 17.11 28.54
CA SER A 704 -5.89 16.49 29.40
C SER A 704 -6.40 16.20 30.80
N SER A 705 -6.20 14.98 31.31
CA SER A 705 -6.49 14.66 32.72
C SER A 705 -5.58 15.48 33.64
N GLN A 706 -6.15 16.11 34.67
CA GLN A 706 -5.40 16.99 35.58
C GLN A 706 -4.60 16.22 36.64
N ARG A 707 -4.88 14.93 36.81
CA ARG A 707 -4.20 14.05 37.75
C ARG A 707 -3.81 12.74 37.07
N ALA A 708 -2.81 12.08 37.65
CA ALA A 708 -2.37 10.76 37.27
C ALA A 708 -3.40 9.71 37.71
N LEU A 709 -3.76 8.79 36.81
CA LEU A 709 -4.77 7.77 37.01
C LEU A 709 -4.26 6.43 36.48
N ARG A 710 -4.61 5.34 37.14
CA ARG A 710 -4.29 3.99 36.67
C ARG A 710 -5.22 3.52 35.56
N GLN A 711 -6.48 3.95 35.61
CA GLN A 711 -7.48 3.63 34.61
C GLN A 711 -8.42 4.81 34.40
N LEU A 712 -8.90 4.97 33.18
CA LEU A 712 -9.88 6.00 32.83
C LEU A 712 -10.72 5.55 31.63
N CYS A 713 -12.03 5.68 31.76
CA CYS A 713 -12.96 5.62 30.63
C CYS A 713 -13.42 7.03 30.30
N THR A 714 -13.26 7.46 29.05
CA THR A 714 -13.66 8.80 28.59
C THR A 714 -14.51 8.69 27.33
N LEU A 715 -15.60 9.46 27.31
CA LEU A 715 -16.47 9.57 26.15
C LEU A 715 -16.17 10.88 25.41
N THR A 716 -15.98 10.77 24.09
CA THR A 716 -15.99 11.92 23.18
C THR A 716 -17.23 11.84 22.33
N VAL A 717 -18.22 12.67 22.62
CA VAL A 717 -19.49 12.72 21.87
C VAL A 717 -19.37 13.80 20.80
N ILE A 718 -19.42 13.39 19.53
CA ILE A 718 -19.29 14.27 18.37
C ILE A 718 -20.64 14.32 17.65
N ARG A 719 -21.17 15.52 17.46
CA ARG A 719 -22.41 15.78 16.75
C ARG A 719 -22.14 16.65 15.55
N VAL A 720 -22.59 16.21 14.38
CA VAL A 720 -22.36 16.90 13.10
C VAL A 720 -23.66 17.35 12.46
N SER A 721 -23.62 18.53 11.84
CA SER A 721 -24.78 19.14 11.18
C SER A 721 -24.32 20.10 10.09
N GLU A 722 -25.21 20.51 9.18
CA GLU A 722 -24.84 21.48 8.14
C GLU A 722 -24.56 22.90 8.69
N ARG A 723 -25.18 23.24 9.82
CA ARG A 723 -25.02 24.53 10.54
C ARG A 723 -24.73 24.28 12.00
N LEU A 724 -24.00 25.18 12.66
CA LEU A 724 -23.66 24.98 14.07
C LEU A 724 -24.91 25.00 14.95
N ARG A 725 -25.08 23.96 15.78
CA ARG A 725 -26.17 23.80 16.74
C ARG A 725 -25.65 23.89 18.18
N ALA A 726 -25.09 25.04 18.54
CA ALA A 726 -24.54 25.30 19.87
C ALA A 726 -25.59 25.24 20.99
N ASP A 727 -26.87 25.38 20.63
CA ASP A 727 -28.05 25.27 21.48
C ASP A 727 -28.31 23.84 21.99
N LEU A 728 -27.70 22.81 21.38
CA LEU A 728 -27.92 21.44 21.80
C LEU A 728 -27.48 21.20 23.25
N ALA A 729 -28.39 20.57 24.00
CA ALA A 729 -28.13 20.14 25.37
C ALA A 729 -26.86 19.29 25.46
N ARG A 730 -26.15 19.39 26.58
CA ARG A 730 -25.01 18.52 26.86
C ARG A 730 -25.49 17.09 27.04
N PRO A 731 -24.79 16.09 26.51
CA PRO A 731 -25.18 14.70 26.75
C PRO A 731 -25.15 14.38 28.24
N THR A 732 -26.07 13.52 28.67
CA THR A 732 -26.20 13.10 30.05
C THR A 732 -25.68 11.68 30.18
N VAL A 733 -24.77 11.44 31.14
CA VAL A 733 -24.20 10.11 31.38
C VAL A 733 -24.55 9.64 32.78
N GLN A 734 -24.92 8.37 32.90
CA GLN A 734 -25.02 7.66 34.16
C GLN A 734 -23.99 6.52 34.16
N TRP A 735 -22.92 6.70 34.94
CA TRP A 735 -21.90 5.67 35.12
C TRP A 735 -22.44 4.54 35.99
N LYS A 736 -22.12 3.30 35.62
CA LYS A 736 -22.49 2.07 36.31
C LYS A 736 -21.23 1.23 36.55
N GLU A 737 -21.33 0.22 37.42
CA GLU A 737 -20.20 -0.65 37.72
C GLU A 737 -19.69 -1.42 36.49
N ASP A 738 -20.61 -1.76 35.57
CA ASP A 738 -20.36 -2.59 34.39
C ASP A 738 -20.36 -1.79 33.07
N GLY A 739 -20.40 -0.46 33.13
CA GLY A 739 -20.40 0.41 31.95
C GLY A 739 -21.10 1.76 32.16
N PHE A 740 -21.88 2.22 31.19
CA PHE A 740 -22.61 3.49 31.30
C PHE A 740 -23.87 3.55 30.44
N ASP A 741 -24.80 4.42 30.83
CA ASP A 741 -25.94 4.84 30.03
C ASP A 741 -25.75 6.29 29.59
N LEU A 742 -25.90 6.56 28.30
CA LEU A 742 -25.68 7.86 27.69
C LEU A 742 -26.94 8.30 26.94
N GLU A 743 -27.38 9.53 27.21
CA GLU A 743 -28.46 10.21 26.49
C GLU A 743 -27.90 11.39 25.70
N VAL A 744 -28.15 11.43 24.39
CA VAL A 744 -27.62 12.45 23.47
C VAL A 744 -28.74 13.02 22.61
N ALA A 745 -28.93 14.34 22.67
CA ALA A 745 -29.74 15.05 21.69
C ALA A 745 -28.98 15.14 20.36
N SER A 746 -29.54 14.53 19.32
CA SER A 746 -29.03 14.62 17.94
C SER A 746 -29.38 15.96 17.30
N PRO A 747 -28.55 16.47 16.37
CA PRO A 747 -28.88 17.66 15.58
C PRO A 747 -30.21 17.58 14.84
N GLY A 748 -30.62 16.38 14.42
CA GLY A 748 -31.94 16.11 13.83
C GLY A 748 -33.14 16.16 14.81
N GLY A 749 -32.93 16.54 16.07
CA GLY A 749 -34.00 16.71 17.08
C GLY A 749 -34.47 15.41 17.76
N ARG A 750 -33.84 14.26 17.44
CA ARG A 750 -34.13 12.97 18.08
C ARG A 750 -33.18 12.73 19.25
N VAL A 751 -33.64 12.01 20.27
CA VAL A 751 -32.79 11.55 21.37
C VAL A 751 -32.21 10.17 21.03
N VAL A 752 -30.92 10.00 21.28
CA VAL A 752 -30.20 8.73 21.19
C VAL A 752 -29.93 8.25 22.61
N PHE A 753 -30.39 7.05 22.94
CA PHE A 753 -30.03 6.34 24.16
C PHE A 753 -29.02 5.26 23.83
N LEU A 754 -27.92 5.20 24.57
CA LEU A 754 -26.82 4.27 24.36
C LEU A 754 -26.47 3.61 25.68
N HIS A 755 -26.61 2.29 25.72
CA HIS A 755 -26.16 1.43 26.81
C HIS A 755 -24.88 0.73 26.37
N PHE A 756 -23.79 0.97 27.09
CA PHE A 756 -22.50 0.31 26.85
C PHE A 756 -22.15 -0.56 28.06
N ARG A 757 -21.90 -1.86 27.84
CA ARG A 757 -21.70 -2.88 28.88
C ARG A 757 -20.62 -3.91 28.51
N PRO A 758 -19.33 -3.57 28.59
CA PRO A 758 -18.24 -4.46 28.19
C PRO A 758 -18.07 -5.71 29.06
N ALA A 759 -18.64 -5.73 30.27
CA ALA A 759 -18.46 -6.83 31.22
C ALA A 759 -19.69 -7.76 31.38
N SER A 760 -20.83 -7.48 30.73
CA SER A 760 -22.13 -8.08 31.08
C SER A 760 -22.48 -9.40 30.40
N GLY A 761 -21.78 -9.80 29.32
CA GLY A 761 -22.04 -11.06 28.59
C GLY A 761 -23.34 -11.12 27.76
N GLU A 762 -24.32 -10.23 27.96
CA GLU A 762 -25.59 -10.21 27.20
C GLU A 762 -25.49 -9.44 25.88
N ALA A 763 -25.26 -8.12 25.96
CA ALA A 763 -25.06 -7.24 24.81
C ALA A 763 -24.05 -6.15 25.18
N LEU A 764 -22.98 -6.04 24.37
CA LEU A 764 -21.92 -5.05 24.56
C LEU A 764 -22.45 -3.62 24.37
N VAL A 765 -23.31 -3.43 23.37
CA VAL A 765 -23.92 -2.14 23.06
C VAL A 765 -25.40 -2.34 22.74
N VAL A 766 -26.25 -1.50 23.31
CA VAL A 766 -27.65 -1.30 22.87
C VAL A 766 -27.87 0.17 22.57
N VAL A 767 -28.30 0.48 21.35
CA VAL A 767 -28.61 1.85 20.91
C VAL A 767 -30.08 1.96 20.54
N ARG A 768 -30.75 3.00 21.03
CA ARG A 768 -32.13 3.34 20.63
C ARG A 768 -32.20 4.76 20.08
N LYS A 769 -32.81 4.92 18.91
CA LYS A 769 -33.09 6.24 18.29
C LYS A 769 -34.43 6.17 17.59
N ALA A 770 -35.41 6.94 18.07
CA ALA A 770 -36.81 6.79 17.68
C ALA A 770 -37.29 5.33 17.89
N GLU A 771 -37.92 4.72 16.88
CA GLU A 771 -38.46 3.35 16.96
C GLU A 771 -37.43 2.25 16.64
N LYS A 772 -36.19 2.62 16.28
CA LYS A 772 -35.13 1.66 15.96
C LYS A 772 -34.29 1.33 17.20
N GLU A 773 -34.00 0.04 17.38
CA GLU A 773 -33.05 -0.49 18.35
C GLU A 773 -31.96 -1.29 17.61
N TRP A 774 -30.70 -1.06 17.95
CA TRP A 774 -29.55 -1.83 17.47
C TRP A 774 -28.84 -2.48 18.63
N ARG A 775 -28.35 -3.71 18.41
CA ARG A 775 -27.60 -4.48 19.40
C ARG A 775 -26.27 -4.94 18.81
N VAL A 776 -25.24 -4.91 19.63
CA VAL A 776 -23.93 -5.49 19.33
C VAL A 776 -23.63 -6.53 20.40
N SER A 777 -23.49 -7.79 19.99
CA SER A 777 -23.05 -8.86 20.90
C SER A 777 -21.61 -8.64 21.36
N GLY A 778 -21.27 -9.17 22.53
CA GLY A 778 -19.87 -9.30 22.94
C GLY A 778 -19.08 -10.12 21.92
N SER A 779 -17.78 -9.82 21.80
CA SER A 779 -16.82 -10.52 20.94
C SER A 779 -16.41 -11.87 21.50
#